data_AF-A0A7Y5SHV6-F1
#
_entry.id   AF-A0A7Y5SHV6-F1
#
_cell.length_a   1.000
_cell.length_b   1.000
_cell.length_c   1.000
_cell.angle_alpha   90.00
_cell.angle_beta   90.00
_cell.angle_gamma   90.00
#
_symmetry.space_group_name_H-M   'P 1'
#
loop_
_entity.id
_entity.type
_entity.pdbx_description
1 polymer ?
#
loop_
_entity_poly.entity_id
_entity_poly.type
_entity_poly.pdbx_seq_one_letter_code
_entity_poly.pdbx_strand_id
1 'polypeptide(L)'
;MKRTLLLLFCLLFSQANSYSAELAKDGATSWKIILPDQPALVEKTAARELAEHLKLVTGANFQTIAEKDAAPDGKSLIFIGQTAKAPKKDYQFDEILIRMDGGNLVLAGHEKRGCLYAVYSFLQDIVGVRWWAPEATFIPKKPTLVVADDLAVSYAPRMISREMYHRDAQPTVFSARMKGNGSLTPEYGGAVRIVHFVHSFYKYLPPDKYFEAHPDWYSEIDGKRKHEYAQLCLTNEEMIRELTRNVLETLRKNPDAKMIDVSQNDWHGFCTCAKCKAIDDAEESHAGTLIVMLNKVAEAVEKEFPDVLVETLAYQYTRKPPKTVKPRDNVLIRLCTIECSYIQPLDGEQNRKFAADLEGWSKLAKHLFIWDYTTNYNDYLGPHPNLRVLVPNVRYFVKHGAIGLFEEGEGDDFCELKNWLLLRVMWEPHLDGEKLIDEFLRGYYGEAVAPLVRQYWDVLITQAEKEKIYLGCFGMNSAKWIDLATLNQATGIMNEAIETATKVYGPDSDELARLQKSKMGVDHVWLTRYYPLRCEAREKKLPFLGPKDPLKAAEEFADFARRFKTKAAVISQEANFPLYLEGLKAGFIAQKNPPEICKGLPEDAWLVCDALSFHNYNEAATIIDDPEGWNGKSVRMGTKVDWNTSYTPPVRGKYRVLASLRCEGNLKEGRAGSWGVYDAQGKKSLKNMTLTPKQFVTDDGSFDRKFRWIDLGVVDFVAGAYFWFAHGHSPELDAIFVDRVVLIGAVERSGMEMTRRGMLERLLADFRGLPPRLAGRSRTPGMAPPYRLKTLPSVLSGALDSARAAPDPTVLRFLALPPPSRESGISSARALRPQYPTSPTPSTMREAEEEVQAVQGAMPARFAHKSISGAERAC
;
A
#
# COMPACT_ATOMS: atom_id res chain seq x y z
N MET A 1 -68.87 -35.66 -5.22
CA MET A 1 -69.62 -34.57 -5.90
C MET A 1 -70.25 -33.68 -4.84
N LYS A 2 -70.52 -32.39 -5.14
CA LYS A 2 -70.67 -31.25 -4.18
C LYS A 2 -69.29 -30.86 -3.61
N ARG A 3 -68.57 -29.83 -4.07
CA ARG A 3 -68.88 -28.55 -4.77
C ARG A 3 -69.59 -27.48 -3.90
N THR A 4 -68.78 -26.47 -3.55
CA THR A 4 -69.13 -25.04 -3.56
C THR A 4 -70.10 -24.49 -2.52
N LEU A 5 -69.60 -24.14 -1.33
CA LEU A 5 -69.97 -22.89 -0.62
C LEU A 5 -69.00 -22.60 0.55
N LEU A 6 -68.01 -21.70 0.34
CA LEU A 6 -67.41 -20.86 1.40
C LEU A 6 -66.59 -19.70 0.77
N LEU A 7 -67.27 -18.94 -0.09
CA LEU A 7 -66.88 -17.58 -0.48
C LEU A 7 -67.70 -16.60 0.38
N LEU A 8 -67.16 -15.40 0.63
CA LEU A 8 -67.64 -14.39 1.59
C LEU A 8 -67.39 -14.71 3.08
N PHE A 9 -66.13 -14.59 3.52
CA PHE A 9 -65.72 -13.64 4.57
C PHE A 9 -64.20 -13.40 4.46
N CYS A 10 -63.69 -12.31 5.05
CA CYS A 10 -62.25 -11.94 5.06
C CYS A 10 -61.61 -11.46 3.72
N LEU A 11 -62.38 -10.77 2.87
CA LEU A 11 -61.83 -9.79 1.91
C LEU A 11 -61.95 -8.36 2.46
N LEU A 12 -61.40 -8.17 3.66
CA LEU A 12 -60.98 -6.86 4.18
C LEU A 12 -59.45 -6.85 4.21
N PHE A 13 -58.85 -6.90 3.02
CA PHE A 13 -57.49 -6.40 2.87
C PHE A 13 -57.55 -4.91 3.20
N SER A 14 -56.93 -4.52 4.31
CA SER A 14 -56.56 -3.14 4.53
C SER A 14 -55.70 -2.69 3.34
N GLN A 15 -56.29 -1.93 2.43
CA GLN A 15 -55.51 -0.99 1.63
C GLN A 15 -54.97 0.03 2.61
N ALA A 16 -53.82 -0.30 3.22
CA ALA A 16 -52.89 0.70 3.68
C ALA A 16 -52.49 1.48 2.42
N ASN A 17 -53.21 2.56 2.16
CA ASN A 17 -52.75 3.61 1.25
C ASN A 17 -51.50 4.19 1.89
N SER A 18 -50.35 3.55 1.64
CA SER A 18 -49.05 4.16 1.78
C SER A 18 -49.02 5.30 0.77
N TYR A 19 -49.53 6.47 1.18
CA TYR A 19 -49.27 7.71 0.46
C TYR A 19 -47.74 7.87 0.38
N SER A 20 -47.28 8.27 -0.79
CA SER A 20 -45.87 8.21 -1.15
C SER A 20 -45.53 9.40 -2.04
N ALA A 21 -44.66 10.26 -1.55
CA ALA A 21 -44.21 11.46 -2.24
C ALA A 21 -43.44 11.11 -3.52
N GLU A 22 -44.06 11.43 -4.66
CA GLU A 22 -43.46 11.35 -5.99
C GLU A 22 -42.55 12.57 -6.20
N LEU A 23 -41.25 12.41 -5.91
CA LEU A 23 -40.20 13.44 -6.05
C LEU A 23 -39.90 13.75 -7.52
N ALA A 24 -40.06 12.77 -8.40
CA ALA A 24 -40.02 12.94 -9.85
C ALA A 24 -40.98 11.94 -10.50
N LYS A 25 -41.49 12.30 -11.67
CA LYS A 25 -42.35 11.45 -12.51
C LYS A 25 -41.91 11.57 -13.96
N ASP A 26 -41.65 10.44 -14.61
CA ASP A 26 -41.33 10.35 -16.04
C ASP A 26 -40.23 11.34 -16.51
N GLY A 27 -39.27 11.64 -15.62
CA GLY A 27 -38.17 12.57 -15.87
C GLY A 27 -38.50 14.06 -15.66
N ALA A 28 -39.67 14.39 -15.14
CA ALA A 28 -40.06 15.73 -14.72
C ALA A 28 -40.20 15.83 -13.19
N THR A 29 -40.11 17.05 -12.65
CA THR A 29 -40.40 17.32 -11.24
C THR A 29 -41.01 18.71 -11.04
N SER A 30 -41.96 18.81 -10.11
CA SER A 30 -42.40 20.07 -9.51
C SER A 30 -41.58 20.47 -8.28
N TRP A 31 -40.73 19.57 -7.79
CA TRP A 31 -40.01 19.75 -6.52
C TRP A 31 -38.85 20.72 -6.65
N LYS A 32 -38.63 21.49 -5.58
CA LYS A 32 -37.55 22.46 -5.46
C LYS A 32 -36.71 22.20 -4.22
N ILE A 33 -35.41 22.41 -4.35
CA ILE A 33 -34.48 22.37 -3.23
C ILE A 33 -34.46 23.76 -2.58
N ILE A 34 -34.63 23.80 -1.26
CA ILE A 34 -34.69 25.02 -0.46
C ILE A 34 -33.43 25.10 0.41
N LEU A 35 -32.71 26.20 0.27
CA LEU A 35 -31.61 26.58 1.15
C LEU A 35 -32.02 27.73 2.08
N PRO A 36 -31.41 27.84 3.29
CA PRO A 36 -31.52 29.05 4.11
C PRO A 36 -31.13 30.30 3.31
N ASP A 37 -31.68 31.46 3.68
CA ASP A 37 -31.39 32.73 2.98
C ASP A 37 -29.91 33.15 3.04
N GLN A 38 -29.16 32.65 4.03
CA GLN A 38 -27.72 32.81 4.17
C GLN A 38 -27.06 31.42 4.34
N PRO A 39 -26.94 30.63 3.27
CA PRO A 39 -26.53 29.24 3.40
C PRO A 39 -25.02 29.14 3.60
N ALA A 40 -24.62 28.30 4.56
CA ALA A 40 -23.23 27.94 4.79
C ALA A 40 -22.63 27.22 3.57
N LEU A 41 -21.29 27.15 3.51
CA LEU A 41 -20.62 26.53 2.36
C LEU A 41 -21.03 25.06 2.19
N VAL A 42 -21.08 24.30 3.29
CA VAL A 42 -21.50 22.89 3.29
C VAL A 42 -22.95 22.68 2.86
N GLU A 43 -23.85 23.64 3.14
CA GLU A 43 -25.25 23.57 2.71
C GLU A 43 -25.38 23.76 1.20
N LYS A 44 -24.59 24.68 0.62
CA LYS A 44 -24.49 24.86 -0.84
C LYS A 44 -23.96 23.59 -1.52
N THR A 45 -22.93 22.97 -0.94
CA THR A 45 -22.39 21.67 -1.38
C THR A 45 -23.45 20.57 -1.34
N ALA A 46 -24.18 20.46 -0.23
CA ALA A 46 -25.24 19.48 -0.05
C ALA A 46 -26.37 19.64 -1.09
N ALA A 47 -26.80 20.88 -1.35
CA ALA A 47 -27.78 21.17 -2.41
C ALA A 47 -27.27 20.83 -3.81
N ARG A 48 -26.01 21.13 -4.13
CA ARG A 48 -25.38 20.78 -5.41
C ARG A 48 -25.32 19.27 -5.60
N GLU A 49 -24.73 18.54 -4.64
CA GLU A 49 -24.59 17.08 -4.70
C GLU A 49 -25.97 16.41 -4.84
N LEU A 50 -26.99 16.88 -4.11
CA LEU A 50 -28.35 16.36 -4.24
C LEU A 50 -28.93 16.62 -5.64
N ALA A 51 -28.87 17.86 -6.13
CA ALA A 51 -29.45 18.24 -7.43
C ALA A 51 -28.79 17.48 -8.58
N GLU A 52 -27.46 17.36 -8.57
CA GLU A 52 -26.68 16.65 -9.59
C GLU A 52 -27.01 15.15 -9.60
N HIS A 53 -27.00 14.48 -8.44
CA HIS A 53 -27.32 13.04 -8.38
C HIS A 53 -28.80 12.78 -8.70
N LEU A 54 -29.75 13.57 -8.19
CA LEU A 54 -31.16 13.41 -8.55
C LEU A 54 -31.41 13.62 -10.05
N LYS A 55 -30.70 14.55 -10.70
CA LYS A 55 -30.75 14.71 -12.16
C LYS A 55 -30.16 13.51 -12.89
N LEU A 56 -29.05 12.93 -12.42
CA LEU A 56 -28.47 11.73 -13.03
C LEU A 56 -29.34 10.47 -12.83
N VAL A 57 -30.09 10.39 -11.73
CA VAL A 57 -31.02 9.30 -11.40
C VAL A 57 -32.33 9.40 -12.17
N THR A 58 -32.94 10.58 -12.17
CA THR A 58 -34.32 10.80 -12.67
C THR A 58 -34.39 11.42 -14.05
N GLY A 59 -33.38 12.21 -14.45
CA GLY A 59 -33.45 13.13 -15.60
C GLY A 59 -34.09 14.49 -15.27
N ALA A 60 -34.82 14.60 -14.16
CA ALA A 60 -35.50 15.82 -13.75
C ALA A 60 -34.54 16.88 -13.19
N ASN A 61 -34.88 18.15 -13.39
CA ASN A 61 -34.06 19.28 -12.95
C ASN A 61 -34.62 19.91 -11.66
N PHE A 62 -34.09 19.48 -10.51
CA PHE A 62 -34.46 20.01 -9.19
C PHE A 62 -33.85 21.40 -9.00
N GLN A 63 -34.67 22.44 -9.14
CA GLN A 63 -34.21 23.83 -8.99
C GLN A 63 -33.93 24.16 -7.51
N THR A 64 -32.75 24.71 -7.22
CA THR A 64 -32.43 25.29 -5.91
C THR A 64 -32.90 26.75 -5.83
N ILE A 65 -33.58 27.13 -4.75
CA ILE A 65 -34.01 28.51 -4.43
C ILE A 65 -33.75 28.84 -2.95
N ALA A 66 -33.80 30.12 -2.58
CA ALA A 66 -33.72 30.55 -1.18
C ALA A 66 -35.07 30.37 -0.46
N GLU A 67 -35.04 30.23 0.86
CA GLU A 67 -36.23 29.97 1.68
C GLU A 67 -37.26 31.11 1.61
N LYS A 68 -36.84 32.38 1.56
CA LYS A 68 -37.74 33.52 1.33
C LYS A 68 -38.49 33.50 0.00
N ASP A 69 -37.97 32.78 -1.00
CA ASP A 69 -38.56 32.67 -2.34
C ASP A 69 -39.54 31.48 -2.44
N ALA A 70 -39.66 30.69 -1.37
CA ALA A 70 -40.62 29.60 -1.25
C ALA A 70 -41.95 30.08 -0.64
N ALA A 71 -43.06 29.40 -1.01
CA ALA A 71 -44.35 29.65 -0.36
C ALA A 71 -44.32 29.13 1.09
N PRO A 72 -44.80 29.89 2.11
CA PRO A 72 -44.72 29.48 3.53
C PRO A 72 -45.35 28.11 3.84
N ASP A 73 -46.48 27.81 3.20
CA ASP A 73 -47.20 26.53 3.28
C ASP A 73 -47.01 25.68 2.00
N GLY A 74 -45.91 25.90 1.28
CA GLY A 74 -45.54 25.14 0.10
C GLY A 74 -45.39 23.65 0.40
N LYS A 75 -45.81 22.83 -0.56
CA LYS A 75 -45.59 21.38 -0.60
C LYS A 75 -44.65 21.03 -1.75
N SER A 76 -44.12 19.80 -1.74
CA SER A 76 -43.14 19.35 -2.73
C SER A 76 -41.83 20.15 -2.68
N LEU A 77 -41.35 20.48 -1.48
CA LEU A 77 -40.08 21.17 -1.25
C LEU A 77 -39.09 20.25 -0.54
N ILE A 78 -37.80 20.37 -0.85
CA ILE A 78 -36.70 19.66 -0.19
C ILE A 78 -35.85 20.68 0.58
N PHE A 79 -36.06 20.79 1.88
CA PHE A 79 -35.33 21.69 2.76
C PHE A 79 -33.98 21.09 3.16
N ILE A 80 -32.89 21.81 2.93
CA ILE A 80 -31.52 21.37 3.27
C ILE A 80 -30.91 22.30 4.31
N GLY A 81 -30.36 21.74 5.38
CA GLY A 81 -29.63 22.52 6.38
C GLY A 81 -30.53 23.28 7.35
N GLN A 82 -30.10 24.45 7.82
CA GLN A 82 -30.68 25.20 8.94
C GLN A 82 -31.91 26.05 8.59
N THR A 83 -32.79 25.53 7.75
CA THR A 83 -34.05 26.18 7.34
C THR A 83 -35.05 26.36 8.49
N ALA A 84 -36.17 27.04 8.25
CA ALA A 84 -37.26 27.17 9.23
C ALA A 84 -38.03 25.85 9.46
N LYS A 85 -38.01 24.91 8.51
CA LYS A 85 -38.58 23.56 8.68
C LYS A 85 -37.65 22.56 9.38
N ALA A 86 -36.35 22.87 9.50
CA ALA A 86 -35.40 22.05 10.24
C ALA A 86 -35.62 22.18 11.76
N PRO A 87 -35.70 21.07 12.53
CA PRO A 87 -35.82 21.14 13.99
C PRO A 87 -34.67 21.91 14.62
N LYS A 88 -35.00 22.94 15.41
CA LYS A 88 -34.05 23.73 16.19
C LYS A 88 -33.79 23.02 17.52
N LYS A 89 -32.76 22.16 17.51
CA LYS A 89 -32.25 21.41 18.66
C LYS A 89 -30.73 21.34 18.61
N ASP A 90 -30.12 20.98 19.73
CA ASP A 90 -28.71 20.60 19.78
C ASP A 90 -28.56 19.20 19.16
N TYR A 91 -27.97 19.16 17.96
CA TYR A 91 -27.65 17.92 17.25
C TYR A 91 -26.37 17.31 17.84
N GLN A 92 -26.32 15.98 17.94
CA GLN A 92 -25.07 15.29 18.27
C GLN A 92 -24.05 15.45 17.14
N PHE A 93 -22.77 15.20 17.43
CA PHE A 93 -21.69 15.37 16.45
C PHE A 93 -21.95 14.55 15.17
N ASP A 94 -21.94 15.23 14.02
CA ASP A 94 -22.28 14.66 12.69
C ASP A 94 -23.69 14.02 12.60
N GLU A 95 -24.61 14.28 13.53
CA GLU A 95 -25.98 13.76 13.47
C GLU A 95 -26.70 14.21 12.20
N ILE A 96 -27.44 13.28 11.58
CA ILE A 96 -28.27 13.49 10.40
C ILE A 96 -29.76 13.38 10.74
N LEU A 97 -30.59 14.09 9.98
CA LEU A 97 -32.04 13.98 9.96
C LEU A 97 -32.54 13.96 8.51
N ILE A 98 -33.28 12.90 8.15
CA ILE A 98 -33.96 12.74 6.85
C ILE A 98 -35.42 12.46 7.18
N ARG A 99 -36.33 13.41 6.92
CA ARG A 99 -37.74 13.26 7.30
C ARG A 99 -38.71 13.87 6.31
N MET A 100 -39.80 13.16 6.03
CA MET A 100 -40.99 13.71 5.39
C MET A 100 -41.86 14.42 6.43
N ASP A 101 -42.21 15.68 6.18
CA ASP A 101 -43.05 16.51 7.07
C ASP A 101 -43.96 17.44 6.25
N GLY A 102 -45.27 17.38 6.50
CA GLY A 102 -46.27 18.23 5.83
C GLY A 102 -46.38 18.08 4.30
N GLY A 103 -45.77 17.05 3.70
CA GLY A 103 -45.63 16.89 2.24
C GLY A 103 -44.35 17.51 1.66
N ASN A 104 -43.34 17.73 2.50
CA ASN A 104 -41.99 18.20 2.15
C ASN A 104 -40.94 17.23 2.70
N LEU A 105 -39.75 17.20 2.09
CA LEU A 105 -38.60 16.46 2.58
C LEU A 105 -37.66 17.42 3.33
N VAL A 106 -37.14 17.00 4.48
CA VAL A 106 -36.18 17.76 5.30
C VAL A 106 -34.91 16.94 5.45
N LEU A 107 -33.78 17.52 5.04
CA LEU A 107 -32.42 16.97 5.09
C LEU A 107 -31.55 17.90 5.95
N ALA A 108 -31.56 17.68 7.26
CA ALA A 108 -30.93 18.55 8.25
C ALA A 108 -29.95 17.76 9.14
N GLY A 109 -29.32 18.42 10.10
CA GLY A 109 -28.38 17.78 11.01
C GLY A 109 -27.44 18.74 11.72
N HIS A 110 -26.39 18.17 12.32
CA HIS A 110 -25.27 18.89 12.93
C HIS A 110 -24.64 19.92 11.99
N GLU A 111 -24.33 21.11 12.50
CA GLU A 111 -23.93 22.28 11.72
C GLU A 111 -22.74 22.06 10.77
N LYS A 112 -21.76 21.22 11.14
CA LYS A 112 -20.55 21.03 10.33
C LYS A 112 -20.80 20.21 9.06
N ARG A 113 -21.47 19.06 9.18
CA ARG A 113 -21.59 18.04 8.11
C ARG A 113 -22.94 17.33 8.05
N GLY A 114 -23.82 17.53 9.04
CA GLY A 114 -25.04 16.74 9.19
C GLY A 114 -26.01 16.86 8.01
N CYS A 115 -26.19 18.06 7.44
CA CYS A 115 -27.03 18.22 6.25
C CYS A 115 -26.44 17.55 4.98
N LEU A 116 -25.11 17.59 4.82
CA LEU A 116 -24.41 16.93 3.72
C LEU A 116 -24.45 15.41 3.87
N TYR A 117 -24.25 14.89 5.08
CA TYR A 117 -24.37 13.46 5.38
C TYR A 117 -25.81 12.96 5.34
N ALA A 118 -26.81 13.80 5.63
CA ALA A 118 -28.21 13.52 5.37
C ALA A 118 -28.50 13.40 3.87
N VAL A 119 -27.95 14.30 3.03
CA VAL A 119 -28.00 14.18 1.57
C VAL A 119 -27.34 12.90 1.09
N TYR A 120 -26.13 12.57 1.54
CA TYR A 120 -25.44 11.36 1.10
C TYR A 120 -26.11 10.07 1.57
N SER A 121 -26.65 10.03 2.78
CA SER A 121 -27.40 8.85 3.27
C SER A 121 -28.76 8.73 2.59
N PHE A 122 -29.43 9.84 2.26
CA PHE A 122 -30.64 9.81 1.41
C PHE A 122 -30.33 9.26 0.01
N LEU A 123 -29.27 9.77 -0.64
CA LEU A 123 -28.84 9.29 -1.96
C LEU A 123 -28.43 7.82 -1.94
N GLN A 124 -27.69 7.39 -0.91
CA GLN A 124 -27.26 6.01 -0.73
C GLN A 124 -28.45 5.09 -0.43
N ASP A 125 -29.13 5.31 0.68
CA ASP A 125 -29.99 4.29 1.29
C ASP A 125 -31.45 4.35 0.84
N ILE A 126 -31.94 5.52 0.41
CA ILE A 126 -33.29 5.70 -0.15
C ILE A 126 -33.27 5.69 -1.68
N VAL A 127 -32.41 6.50 -2.30
CA VAL A 127 -32.37 6.62 -3.77
C VAL A 127 -31.64 5.43 -4.43
N GLY A 128 -30.64 4.85 -3.77
CA GLY A 128 -29.91 3.67 -4.25
C GLY A 128 -28.62 3.98 -5.03
N VAL A 129 -28.05 5.17 -4.87
CA VAL A 129 -26.71 5.50 -5.38
C VAL A 129 -25.66 4.67 -4.63
N ARG A 130 -24.58 4.26 -5.32
CA ARG A 130 -23.42 3.65 -4.67
C ARG A 130 -22.15 4.28 -5.22
N TRP A 131 -21.32 4.80 -4.32
CA TRP A 131 -19.94 5.15 -4.62
C TRP A 131 -19.10 3.99 -4.13
N TRP A 132 -18.50 3.22 -5.04
CA TRP A 132 -17.69 2.04 -4.71
C TRP A 132 -16.22 2.41 -4.51
N ALA A 133 -15.71 3.27 -5.40
CA ALA A 133 -14.38 3.85 -5.40
C ALA A 133 -14.47 5.28 -5.98
N PRO A 134 -13.41 6.12 -5.92
CA PRO A 134 -13.44 7.48 -6.45
C PRO A 134 -13.90 7.57 -7.91
N GLU A 135 -13.48 6.64 -8.75
CA GLU A 135 -13.81 6.52 -10.17
C GLU A 135 -15.01 5.61 -10.47
N ALA A 136 -15.55 4.89 -9.49
CA ALA A 136 -16.60 3.89 -9.68
C ALA A 136 -17.88 4.27 -8.91
N THR A 137 -18.87 4.81 -9.62
CA THR A 137 -20.18 5.17 -9.06
C THR A 137 -21.31 4.53 -9.84
N PHE A 138 -22.18 3.78 -9.16
CA PHE A 138 -23.45 3.31 -9.70
C PHE A 138 -24.56 4.33 -9.46
N ILE A 139 -25.23 4.73 -10.54
CA ILE A 139 -26.39 5.62 -10.53
C ILE A 139 -27.63 4.84 -11.02
N PRO A 140 -28.63 4.56 -10.17
CA PRO A 140 -29.85 3.89 -10.60
C PRO A 140 -30.65 4.81 -11.53
N LYS A 141 -31.31 4.23 -12.55
CA LYS A 141 -32.20 4.97 -13.45
C LYS A 141 -33.65 4.83 -12.99
N LYS A 142 -34.17 5.90 -12.38
CA LYS A 142 -35.51 5.99 -11.77
C LYS A 142 -36.19 7.29 -12.25
N PRO A 143 -36.70 7.35 -13.50
CA PRO A 143 -37.35 8.56 -14.03
C PRO A 143 -38.58 8.97 -13.21
N THR A 144 -39.24 7.98 -12.60
CA THR A 144 -40.19 8.19 -11.51
C THR A 144 -39.52 7.77 -10.20
N LEU A 145 -39.39 8.71 -9.26
CA LEU A 145 -38.76 8.53 -7.96
C LEU A 145 -39.79 8.81 -6.86
N VAL A 146 -40.02 7.80 -6.03
CA VAL A 146 -41.03 7.82 -4.96
C VAL A 146 -40.32 7.55 -3.63
N VAL A 147 -40.70 8.30 -2.59
CA VAL A 147 -40.30 8.06 -1.20
C VAL A 147 -41.54 7.81 -0.34
N ALA A 148 -41.37 7.15 0.81
CA ALA A 148 -42.48 6.92 1.74
C ALA A 148 -42.82 8.19 2.51
N ASP A 149 -44.11 8.51 2.69
CA ASP A 149 -44.53 9.74 3.40
C ASP A 149 -44.30 9.67 4.92
N ASP A 150 -44.06 8.49 5.48
CA ASP A 150 -43.66 8.24 6.86
C ASP A 150 -42.13 8.13 7.04
N LEU A 151 -41.34 8.42 6.00
CA LEU A 151 -39.87 8.44 6.07
C LEU A 151 -39.40 9.35 7.21
N ALA A 152 -38.79 8.75 8.23
CA ALA A 152 -38.21 9.45 9.38
C ALA A 152 -36.96 8.71 9.87
N VAL A 153 -35.78 9.19 9.46
CA VAL A 153 -34.47 8.69 9.87
C VAL A 153 -33.73 9.77 10.62
N SER A 154 -33.21 9.44 11.80
CA SER A 154 -32.30 10.27 12.59
C SER A 154 -31.16 9.38 13.06
N TYR A 155 -29.91 9.77 12.81
CA TYR A 155 -28.75 8.95 13.16
C TYR A 155 -27.55 9.81 13.55
N ALA A 156 -26.85 9.43 14.62
CA ALA A 156 -25.59 10.02 15.04
C ALA A 156 -24.51 8.91 15.09
N PRO A 157 -23.33 9.11 14.47
CA PRO A 157 -22.26 8.14 14.51
C PRO A 157 -21.66 8.05 15.93
N ARG A 158 -21.28 6.84 16.36
CA ARG A 158 -20.55 6.66 17.64
C ARG A 158 -19.11 7.15 17.57
N MET A 159 -18.50 7.09 16.39
CA MET A 159 -17.16 7.60 16.13
C MET A 159 -17.26 9.06 15.68
N ILE A 160 -16.62 9.98 16.41
CA ILE A 160 -16.46 11.38 16.00
C ILE A 160 -15.34 11.52 14.94
N SER A 161 -14.30 10.70 15.00
CA SER A 161 -13.23 10.66 13.97
C SER A 161 -13.30 9.35 13.18
N ARG A 162 -13.33 9.46 11.84
CA ARG A 162 -13.48 8.35 10.90
C ARG A 162 -12.53 8.60 9.73
N GLU A 163 -11.31 8.10 9.83
CA GLU A 163 -10.25 8.35 8.85
C GLU A 163 -9.75 7.06 8.21
N MET A 164 -9.57 7.10 6.89
CA MET A 164 -8.99 6.02 6.09
C MET A 164 -7.70 6.56 5.45
N TYR A 165 -6.55 6.06 5.89
CA TYR A 165 -5.24 6.36 5.31
C TYR A 165 -4.95 5.33 4.20
N HIS A 166 -5.37 5.67 2.99
CA HIS A 166 -5.02 5.02 1.74
C HIS A 166 -5.18 6.02 0.59
N ARG A 167 -4.27 6.03 -0.39
CA ARG A 167 -4.30 7.00 -1.51
C ARG A 167 -5.63 7.13 -2.28
N ASP A 168 -6.43 6.07 -2.40
CA ASP A 168 -7.73 6.09 -3.10
C ASP A 168 -8.89 6.49 -2.15
N ALA A 169 -8.61 6.71 -0.85
CA ALA A 169 -9.57 7.21 0.14
C ALA A 169 -9.18 8.59 0.74
N GLN A 170 -7.89 8.93 0.79
CA GLN A 170 -7.35 10.18 1.32
C GLN A 170 -7.43 11.35 0.34
N PRO A 171 -7.60 12.56 0.87
CA PRO A 171 -8.92 13.13 1.02
C PRO A 171 -9.50 13.51 -0.33
N THR A 172 -10.53 12.78 -0.73
CA THR A 172 -11.33 13.07 -1.92
C THR A 172 -12.81 13.18 -1.56
N VAL A 173 -13.61 13.63 -2.53
CA VAL A 173 -15.08 13.67 -2.44
C VAL A 173 -15.67 12.28 -2.10
N PHE A 174 -14.97 11.19 -2.44
CA PHE A 174 -15.35 9.83 -2.05
C PHE A 174 -15.43 9.66 -0.52
N SER A 175 -14.42 10.11 0.23
CA SER A 175 -14.45 10.03 1.70
C SER A 175 -15.64 10.80 2.30
N ALA A 176 -15.95 12.00 1.78
CA ALA A 176 -17.11 12.77 2.23
C ALA A 176 -18.43 12.03 1.94
N ARG A 177 -18.59 11.47 0.72
CA ARG A 177 -19.74 10.65 0.30
C ARG A 177 -19.94 9.39 1.16
N MET A 178 -18.83 8.82 1.62
CA MET A 178 -18.79 7.67 2.52
C MET A 178 -18.82 8.06 4.02
N LYS A 179 -18.97 9.35 4.33
CA LYS A 179 -19.05 9.95 5.68
C LYS A 179 -17.76 9.84 6.53
N GLY A 180 -16.61 9.58 5.90
CA GLY A 180 -15.27 9.76 6.52
C GLY A 180 -14.90 11.24 6.66
N ASN A 181 -14.17 11.60 7.72
CA ASN A 181 -13.93 13.00 8.10
C ASN A 181 -12.49 13.36 8.54
N GLY A 182 -11.50 12.49 8.32
CA GLY A 182 -10.10 12.73 8.72
C GLY A 182 -9.41 13.94 8.09
N SER A 183 -9.68 14.25 6.81
CA SER A 183 -8.98 15.34 6.10
C SER A 183 -9.81 16.08 5.04
N LEU A 184 -11.10 16.33 5.32
CA LEU A 184 -11.99 17.07 4.40
C LEU A 184 -11.70 18.58 4.34
N THR A 185 -11.95 19.19 3.18
CA THR A 185 -11.96 20.65 3.01
C THR A 185 -13.19 21.30 3.66
N PRO A 186 -13.18 22.61 3.94
CA PRO A 186 -14.36 23.32 4.48
C PRO A 186 -15.62 23.20 3.62
N GLU A 187 -15.48 22.98 2.31
CA GLU A 187 -16.61 22.77 1.39
C GLU A 187 -17.42 21.52 1.72
N TYR A 188 -16.76 20.46 2.21
CA TYR A 188 -17.38 19.21 2.66
C TYR A 188 -17.53 19.18 4.18
N GLY A 189 -17.58 20.35 4.83
CA GLY A 189 -17.80 20.51 6.27
C GLY A 189 -16.57 20.30 7.15
N GLY A 190 -15.37 20.28 6.56
CA GLY A 190 -14.09 20.27 7.27
C GLY A 190 -13.75 18.94 7.96
N ALA A 191 -12.52 18.85 8.44
CA ALA A 191 -11.96 17.67 9.07
C ALA A 191 -12.14 17.62 10.61
N VAL A 192 -11.90 16.46 11.22
CA VAL A 192 -11.46 16.38 12.62
C VAL A 192 -9.94 16.55 12.62
N ARG A 193 -9.44 17.62 13.25
CA ARG A 193 -8.01 17.96 13.27
C ARG A 193 -7.44 17.82 14.67
N ILE A 194 -6.18 17.39 14.74
CA ILE A 194 -5.37 17.36 15.94
C ILE A 194 -4.11 18.18 15.67
N VAL A 195 -3.88 19.20 16.47
CA VAL A 195 -2.69 20.06 16.33
C VAL A 195 -1.44 19.23 16.60
N HIS A 196 -0.43 19.38 15.74
CA HIS A 196 0.83 18.64 15.73
C HIS A 196 0.75 17.11 15.60
N PHE A 197 -0.41 16.52 15.25
CA PHE A 197 -0.65 15.10 14.94
C PHE A 197 0.56 14.16 15.10
N VAL A 198 0.57 13.45 16.25
CA VAL A 198 1.52 12.42 16.72
C VAL A 198 3.02 12.78 16.75
N HIS A 199 3.81 12.05 17.54
CA HIS A 199 5.27 12.18 17.63
C HIS A 199 5.74 13.63 17.86
N SER A 200 5.11 14.30 18.84
CA SER A 200 5.20 15.75 19.03
C SER A 200 6.20 16.20 20.08
N PHE A 201 6.76 15.32 20.91
CA PHE A 201 7.76 15.68 21.92
C PHE A 201 8.89 16.58 21.38
N TYR A 202 9.52 16.21 20.26
CA TYR A 202 10.57 17.03 19.64
C TYR A 202 10.03 18.18 18.75
N LYS A 203 8.71 18.29 18.52
CA LYS A 203 8.09 19.49 17.92
C LYS A 203 8.03 20.62 18.96
N TYR A 204 7.77 20.31 20.23
CA TYR A 204 7.79 21.28 21.34
C TYR A 204 9.19 21.52 21.93
N LEU A 205 9.98 20.45 22.06
CA LEU A 205 11.32 20.46 22.64
C LEU A 205 12.35 19.86 21.66
N PRO A 206 12.64 20.55 20.53
CA PRO A 206 13.63 20.08 19.57
C PRO A 206 15.05 20.04 20.17
N PRO A 207 15.81 18.94 20.01
CA PRO A 207 17.12 18.75 20.66
C PRO A 207 18.19 19.79 20.31
N ASP A 208 18.22 20.26 19.06
CA ASP A 208 19.15 21.29 18.58
C ASP A 208 18.99 22.64 19.30
N LYS A 209 17.82 22.90 19.89
CA LYS A 209 17.55 24.10 20.71
C LYS A 209 17.84 23.91 22.19
N TYR A 210 17.53 22.75 22.78
CA TYR A 210 17.54 22.59 24.26
C TYR A 210 18.56 21.57 24.80
N PHE A 211 19.05 20.61 24.02
CA PHE A 211 19.85 19.49 24.56
C PHE A 211 21.20 19.93 25.15
N GLU A 212 21.88 20.90 24.55
CA GLU A 212 23.18 21.38 25.04
C GLU A 212 23.07 22.04 26.43
N ALA A 213 22.02 22.85 26.64
CA ALA A 213 21.78 23.54 27.91
C ALA A 213 21.09 22.63 28.95
N HIS A 214 20.27 21.68 28.50
CA HIS A 214 19.40 20.86 29.35
C HIS A 214 19.43 19.36 28.95
N PRO A 215 20.59 18.69 29.01
CA PRO A 215 20.69 17.28 28.61
C PRO A 215 19.85 16.35 29.52
N ASP A 216 19.58 16.75 30.77
CA ASP A 216 18.75 16.04 31.74
C ASP A 216 17.23 16.11 31.45
N TRP A 217 16.81 16.95 30.49
CA TRP A 217 15.45 16.96 29.95
C TRP A 217 15.20 15.77 28.99
N TYR A 218 16.25 15.10 28.53
CA TYR A 218 16.19 13.99 27.57
C TYR A 218 16.50 12.65 28.24
N SER A 219 16.20 11.55 27.53
CA SER A 219 16.33 10.20 28.08
C SER A 219 17.74 9.89 28.57
N GLU A 220 17.81 9.33 29.77
CA GLU A 220 18.96 8.56 30.23
C GLU A 220 18.88 7.15 29.66
N ILE A 221 19.91 6.72 28.94
CA ILE A 221 20.03 5.38 28.35
C ILE A 221 21.48 4.94 28.56
N ASP A 222 21.68 3.78 29.20
CA ASP A 222 23.01 3.27 29.62
C ASP A 222 23.80 4.27 30.51
N GLY A 223 23.09 5.01 31.36
CA GLY A 223 23.68 6.04 32.22
C GLY A 223 24.13 7.32 31.49
N LYS A 224 23.77 7.49 30.21
CA LYS A 224 24.08 8.67 29.40
C LYS A 224 22.82 9.38 28.95
N ARG A 225 22.82 10.70 28.96
CA ARG A 225 21.76 11.49 28.31
C ARG A 225 21.95 11.46 26.79
N LYS A 226 20.89 11.14 26.06
CA LYS A 226 20.87 11.00 24.59
C LYS A 226 19.59 11.62 24.04
N HIS A 227 19.62 12.12 22.81
CA HIS A 227 18.42 12.57 22.10
C HIS A 227 18.17 11.79 20.79
N GLU A 228 19.20 11.16 20.24
CA GLU A 228 19.16 10.31 19.07
C GLU A 228 18.45 8.99 19.39
N TYR A 229 17.44 8.63 18.59
CA TYR A 229 16.59 7.45 18.81
C TYR A 229 15.97 7.37 20.22
N ALA A 230 15.70 8.54 20.81
CA ALA A 230 15.36 8.70 22.22
C ALA A 230 14.10 9.57 22.45
N GLN A 231 13.77 9.75 23.73
CA GLN A 231 12.58 10.42 24.24
C GLN A 231 12.96 11.53 25.24
N LEU A 232 11.94 12.16 25.82
CA LEU A 232 12.09 13.11 26.92
C LEU A 232 12.16 12.41 28.29
N CYS A 233 12.76 13.07 29.28
CA CYS A 233 12.80 12.66 30.67
C CYS A 233 11.49 13.06 31.39
N LEU A 234 10.47 12.21 31.33
CA LEU A 234 9.10 12.50 31.79
C LEU A 234 8.92 12.72 33.31
N THR A 235 10.01 12.75 34.09
CA THR A 235 10.03 13.11 35.52
C THR A 235 10.90 14.35 35.83
N ASN A 236 11.33 15.09 34.80
CA ASN A 236 12.03 16.35 34.94
C ASN A 236 11.05 17.52 35.01
N GLU A 237 10.91 18.15 36.18
CA GLU A 237 9.94 19.23 36.41
C GLU A 237 10.21 20.51 35.59
N GLU A 238 11.47 20.77 35.18
CA GLU A 238 11.78 21.92 34.31
C GLU A 238 11.39 21.66 32.87
N MET A 239 11.73 20.48 32.35
CA MET A 239 11.26 19.99 31.05
C MET A 239 9.73 20.07 30.95
N ILE A 240 9.01 19.56 31.95
CA ILE A 240 7.53 19.55 31.95
C ILE A 240 6.97 20.97 31.92
N ARG A 241 7.56 21.93 32.65
CA ARG A 241 7.14 23.33 32.61
C ARG A 241 7.33 23.94 31.22
N GLU A 242 8.48 23.72 30.59
CA GLU A 242 8.78 24.27 29.28
C GLU A 242 7.96 23.59 28.16
N LEU A 243 7.75 22.27 28.24
CA LEU A 243 6.81 21.54 27.38
C LEU A 243 5.40 22.13 27.49
N THR A 244 4.89 22.30 28.71
CA THR A 244 3.57 22.89 28.97
C THR A 244 3.48 24.32 28.42
N ARG A 245 4.53 25.14 28.57
CA ARG A 245 4.59 26.50 28.03
C ARG A 245 4.48 26.49 26.50
N ASN A 246 5.20 25.59 25.82
CA ASN A 246 5.17 25.46 24.37
C ASN A 246 3.81 24.92 23.87
N VAL A 247 3.19 23.95 24.57
CA VAL A 247 1.83 23.44 24.26
C VAL A 247 0.79 24.56 24.34
N LEU A 248 0.78 25.36 25.41
CA LEU A 248 -0.13 26.50 25.55
C LEU A 248 0.13 27.57 24.49
N GLU A 249 1.40 27.85 24.16
CA GLU A 249 1.75 28.79 23.08
C GLU A 249 1.25 28.32 21.71
N THR A 250 1.31 27.02 21.43
CA THR A 250 0.73 26.42 20.22
C THR A 250 -0.81 26.56 20.20
N LEU A 251 -1.50 26.31 21.31
CA LEU A 251 -2.96 26.49 21.38
C LEU A 251 -3.40 27.95 21.20
N ARG A 252 -2.67 28.92 21.75
CA ARG A 252 -2.93 30.36 21.52
C ARG A 252 -2.81 30.76 20.06
N LYS A 253 -1.99 30.05 19.27
CA LYS A 253 -1.86 30.24 17.81
C LYS A 253 -2.93 29.50 17.01
N ASN A 254 -3.68 28.59 17.63
CA ASN A 254 -4.68 27.72 17.01
C ASN A 254 -6.00 27.77 17.81
N PRO A 255 -6.69 28.94 17.90
CA PRO A 255 -7.83 29.13 18.81
C PRO A 255 -9.04 28.22 18.51
N ASP A 256 -9.19 27.74 17.27
CA ASP A 256 -10.26 26.81 16.87
C ASP A 256 -9.95 25.33 17.14
N ALA A 257 -8.75 25.01 17.65
CA ALA A 257 -8.35 23.66 17.96
C ALA A 257 -9.26 23.03 19.03
N LYS A 258 -9.62 21.76 18.84
CA LYS A 258 -10.34 20.94 19.83
C LYS A 258 -9.53 19.73 20.32
N MET A 259 -8.39 19.46 19.68
CA MET A 259 -7.47 18.38 20.04
C MET A 259 -6.03 18.82 19.74
N ILE A 260 -5.09 18.46 20.61
CA ILE A 260 -3.65 18.68 20.44
C ILE A 260 -2.87 17.46 20.89
N ASP A 261 -1.87 17.03 20.11
CA ASP A 261 -1.04 15.88 20.48
C ASP A 261 0.14 16.29 21.38
N VAL A 262 0.41 15.47 22.39
CA VAL A 262 1.59 15.54 23.26
C VAL A 262 2.09 14.10 23.50
N SER A 263 2.76 13.53 22.49
CA SER A 263 3.14 12.11 22.46
C SER A 263 4.61 11.84 22.14
N GLN A 264 5.05 10.64 22.55
CA GLN A 264 6.38 10.10 22.32
C GLN A 264 6.79 10.13 20.84
N ASN A 265 8.09 10.37 20.60
CA ASN A 265 8.70 10.19 19.29
C ASN A 265 8.57 8.72 18.83
N ASP A 266 8.75 8.44 17.54
CA ASP A 266 8.68 7.06 16.98
C ASP A 266 9.95 6.23 17.29
N TRP A 267 10.32 6.11 18.58
CA TRP A 267 11.54 5.44 19.03
C TRP A 267 11.36 4.74 20.38
N HIS A 268 12.09 3.63 20.57
CA HIS A 268 12.09 2.86 21.83
C HIS A 268 12.97 3.45 22.95
N GLY A 269 13.77 4.50 22.72
CA GLY A 269 14.72 5.05 23.70
C GLY A 269 14.10 5.88 24.83
N PHE A 270 13.24 5.27 25.64
CA PHE A 270 12.66 5.89 26.82
C PHE A 270 13.69 6.13 27.95
N CYS A 271 13.36 7.02 28.88
CA CYS A 271 14.29 7.43 29.94
C CYS A 271 14.36 6.39 31.05
N THR A 272 15.54 5.78 31.26
CA THR A 272 15.76 4.77 32.31
C THR A 272 16.26 5.34 33.63
N CYS A 273 16.23 6.67 33.83
CA CYS A 273 16.72 7.28 35.06
C CYS A 273 15.89 6.85 36.29
N ALA A 274 16.51 6.88 37.47
CA ALA A 274 15.92 6.31 38.70
C ALA A 274 14.49 6.80 39.01
N LYS A 275 14.15 8.05 38.70
CA LYS A 275 12.81 8.61 38.90
C LYS A 275 11.77 8.03 37.92
N CYS A 276 12.10 7.94 36.64
CA CYS A 276 11.21 7.35 35.64
C CYS A 276 10.99 5.86 35.95
N LYS A 277 12.10 5.14 36.17
CA LYS A 277 12.07 3.72 36.51
C LYS A 277 11.22 3.43 37.75
N ALA A 278 11.31 4.23 38.81
CA ALA A 278 10.53 4.01 40.02
C ALA A 278 9.01 4.11 39.80
N ILE A 279 8.55 4.98 38.90
CA ILE A 279 7.13 5.09 38.53
C ILE A 279 6.73 3.92 37.62
N ASP A 280 7.49 3.66 36.57
CA ASP A 280 7.16 2.61 35.59
C ASP A 280 7.19 1.20 36.20
N ASP A 281 8.12 0.93 37.14
CA ASP A 281 8.17 -0.32 37.91
C ASP A 281 6.93 -0.48 38.81
N ALA A 282 6.48 0.59 39.47
CA ALA A 282 5.32 0.57 40.38
C ALA A 282 3.99 0.43 39.61
N GLU A 283 3.88 1.07 38.45
CA GLU A 283 2.75 0.99 37.53
C GLU A 283 2.79 -0.25 36.63
N GLU A 284 3.88 -1.02 36.67
CA GLU A 284 4.19 -2.15 35.79
C GLU A 284 4.10 -1.81 34.29
N SER A 285 4.27 -0.54 33.91
CA SER A 285 4.18 -0.04 32.54
C SER A 285 4.85 1.33 32.37
N HIS A 286 5.52 1.54 31.24
CA HIS A 286 6.05 2.85 30.83
C HIS A 286 4.98 3.89 30.49
N ALA A 287 3.72 3.48 30.37
CA ALA A 287 2.61 4.42 30.34
C ALA A 287 2.45 5.17 31.68
N GLY A 288 3.01 4.65 32.79
CA GLY A 288 2.96 5.29 34.11
C GLY A 288 3.58 6.68 34.10
N THR A 289 4.85 6.80 33.71
CA THR A 289 5.51 8.11 33.57
C THR A 289 4.85 9.02 32.52
N LEU A 290 4.38 8.45 31.40
CA LEU A 290 3.67 9.20 30.37
C LEU A 290 2.41 9.89 30.92
N ILE A 291 1.52 9.15 31.56
CA ILE A 291 0.26 9.71 32.07
C ILE A 291 0.50 10.65 33.27
N VAL A 292 1.49 10.39 34.12
CA VAL A 292 1.88 11.34 35.19
C VAL A 292 2.32 12.69 34.62
N MET A 293 3.13 12.70 33.56
CA MET A 293 3.53 13.93 32.88
C MET A 293 2.32 14.59 32.19
N LEU A 294 1.57 13.82 31.40
CA LEU A 294 0.49 14.33 30.57
C LEU A 294 -0.64 14.93 31.40
N ASN A 295 -0.93 14.37 32.58
CA ASN A 295 -1.91 14.94 33.51
C ASN A 295 -1.53 16.36 33.97
N LYS A 296 -0.24 16.69 34.10
CA LYS A 296 0.20 18.06 34.43
C LYS A 296 -0.02 19.02 33.26
N VAL A 297 0.29 18.58 32.04
CA VAL A 297 0.06 19.35 30.80
C VAL A 297 -1.44 19.58 30.62
N ALA A 298 -2.26 18.53 30.73
CA ALA A 298 -3.70 18.57 30.55
C ALA A 298 -4.42 19.42 31.60
N GLU A 299 -3.95 19.46 32.85
CA GLU A 299 -4.46 20.40 33.87
C GLU A 299 -4.17 21.87 33.49
N ALA A 300 -3.02 22.16 32.90
CA ALA A 300 -2.68 23.50 32.45
C ALA A 300 -3.49 23.91 31.22
N VAL A 301 -3.70 22.98 30.27
CA VAL A 301 -4.57 23.18 29.09
C VAL A 301 -6.00 23.45 29.52
N GLU A 302 -6.58 22.67 30.44
CA GLU A 302 -7.97 22.83 30.92
C GLU A 302 -8.27 24.21 31.50
N LYS A 303 -7.27 24.87 32.12
CA LYS A 303 -7.40 26.21 32.73
C LYS A 303 -7.55 27.35 31.73
N GLU A 304 -7.09 27.16 30.49
CA GLU A 304 -7.12 28.20 29.43
C GLU A 304 -7.98 27.77 28.23
N PHE A 305 -8.08 26.46 27.97
CA PHE A 305 -8.74 25.84 26.84
C PHE A 305 -9.59 24.63 27.31
N PRO A 306 -10.71 24.85 28.04
CA PRO A 306 -11.49 23.78 28.67
C PRO A 306 -12.12 22.78 27.69
N ASP A 307 -12.33 23.17 26.43
CA ASP A 307 -12.88 22.33 25.36
C ASP A 307 -11.84 21.48 24.62
N VAL A 308 -10.55 21.56 24.99
CA VAL A 308 -9.46 20.90 24.26
C VAL A 308 -9.09 19.56 24.90
N LEU A 309 -9.10 18.50 24.10
CA LEU A 309 -8.52 17.21 24.48
C LEU A 309 -7.02 17.20 24.19
N VAL A 310 -6.23 16.73 25.17
CA VAL A 310 -4.80 16.46 24.99
C VAL A 310 -4.63 14.99 24.62
N GLU A 311 -4.20 14.74 23.39
CA GLU A 311 -3.94 13.40 22.85
C GLU A 311 -2.56 12.89 23.30
N THR A 312 -2.45 11.59 23.54
CA THR A 312 -1.16 10.88 23.46
C THR A 312 -1.32 9.49 22.85
N LEU A 313 -0.21 8.97 22.33
CA LEU A 313 -0.07 7.58 21.91
C LEU A 313 0.08 6.62 23.12
N ALA A 314 -0.66 5.51 23.08
CA ALA A 314 -0.32 4.25 23.73
C ALA A 314 0.23 3.31 22.65
N TYR A 315 1.54 3.36 22.44
CA TYR A 315 2.22 2.80 21.26
C TYR A 315 3.55 2.17 21.65
N GLN A 316 3.88 1.02 21.07
CA GLN A 316 5.09 0.25 21.38
C GLN A 316 5.28 0.09 22.91
N TYR A 317 6.30 0.72 23.49
CA TYR A 317 6.67 0.59 24.91
C TYR A 317 5.62 1.17 25.88
N THR A 318 4.73 2.06 25.45
CA THR A 318 3.63 2.62 26.26
C THR A 318 2.26 1.99 25.97
N ARG A 319 2.20 0.94 25.14
CA ARG A 319 0.93 0.30 24.76
C ARG A 319 0.17 -0.28 25.96
N LYS A 320 0.88 -0.88 26.92
CA LYS A 320 0.28 -1.48 28.13
C LYS A 320 -0.27 -0.37 29.04
N PRO A 321 -1.54 -0.42 29.48
CA PRO A 321 -2.07 0.55 30.44
C PRO A 321 -1.33 0.50 31.80
N PRO A 322 -1.20 1.64 32.50
CA PRO A 322 -0.66 1.70 33.85
C PRO A 322 -1.63 1.05 34.87
N LYS A 323 -1.11 0.63 36.01
CA LYS A 323 -1.84 -0.16 37.02
C LYS A 323 -2.80 0.66 37.88
N THR A 324 -2.42 1.88 38.26
CA THR A 324 -3.15 2.72 39.21
C THR A 324 -3.32 4.17 38.74
N VAL A 325 -2.35 4.71 37.99
CA VAL A 325 -2.43 6.07 37.45
C VAL A 325 -3.53 6.14 36.39
N LYS A 326 -4.38 7.17 36.47
CA LYS A 326 -5.47 7.41 35.52
C LYS A 326 -5.22 8.68 34.70
N PRO A 327 -5.54 8.69 33.39
CA PRO A 327 -5.63 9.91 32.61
C PRO A 327 -6.67 10.88 33.18
N ARG A 328 -6.46 12.19 33.03
CA ARG A 328 -7.49 13.22 33.31
C ARG A 328 -8.65 13.12 32.33
N ASP A 329 -9.78 13.73 32.70
CA ASP A 329 -11.00 13.79 31.88
C ASP A 329 -10.81 14.42 30.50
N ASN A 330 -9.84 15.33 30.32
CA ASN A 330 -9.50 15.93 29.04
C ASN A 330 -8.30 15.27 28.34
N VAL A 331 -7.88 14.08 28.77
CA VAL A 331 -6.85 13.29 28.07
C VAL A 331 -7.51 12.26 27.15
N LEU A 332 -7.01 12.19 25.92
CA LEU A 332 -7.40 11.22 24.90
C LEU A 332 -6.23 10.25 24.67
N ILE A 333 -6.48 8.95 24.77
CA ILE A 333 -5.48 7.92 24.48
C ILE A 333 -5.72 7.36 23.08
N ARG A 334 -4.73 7.43 22.18
CA ARG A 334 -4.72 6.70 20.92
C ARG A 334 -3.96 5.39 21.07
N LEU A 335 -4.66 4.27 21.00
CA LEU A 335 -4.05 2.94 21.05
C LEU A 335 -3.78 2.42 19.62
N CYS A 336 -2.57 1.93 19.38
CA CYS A 336 -2.16 1.46 18.05
C CYS A 336 -2.12 -0.08 17.96
N THR A 337 -2.67 -0.66 16.90
CA THR A 337 -2.72 -2.13 16.71
C THR A 337 -1.48 -2.72 16.03
N ILE A 338 -0.48 -1.92 15.62
CA ILE A 338 0.67 -2.29 14.75
C ILE A 338 1.34 -3.65 15.02
N GLU A 339 1.37 -4.11 16.28
CA GLU A 339 1.97 -5.37 16.71
C GLU A 339 1.04 -6.59 16.59
N CYS A 340 -0.24 -6.40 16.24
CA CYS A 340 -1.28 -7.43 16.16
C CYS A 340 -1.17 -8.31 14.92
N SER A 341 -1.99 -9.37 14.90
CA SER A 341 -2.26 -10.15 13.70
C SER A 341 -3.68 -9.95 13.18
N TYR A 342 -3.78 -9.77 11.85
CA TYR A 342 -5.03 -9.49 11.13
C TYR A 342 -5.63 -10.71 10.42
N ILE A 343 -5.18 -11.93 10.74
CA ILE A 343 -5.84 -13.18 10.29
C ILE A 343 -6.90 -13.67 11.30
N GLN A 344 -6.89 -13.13 12.52
CA GLN A 344 -7.90 -13.34 13.55
C GLN A 344 -8.46 -11.99 14.02
N PRO A 345 -9.72 -11.92 14.48
CA PRO A 345 -10.22 -10.75 15.19
C PRO A 345 -9.34 -10.37 16.40
N LEU A 346 -9.46 -9.14 16.87
CA LEU A 346 -8.62 -8.62 17.96
C LEU A 346 -8.85 -9.28 19.34
N ASP A 347 -9.95 -10.00 19.54
CA ASP A 347 -10.17 -10.87 20.71
C ASP A 347 -9.67 -12.33 20.51
N GLY A 348 -9.05 -12.61 19.36
CA GLY A 348 -8.42 -13.89 19.02
C GLY A 348 -7.15 -14.21 19.84
N GLU A 349 -6.70 -15.46 19.78
CA GLU A 349 -5.58 -15.94 20.60
C GLU A 349 -4.27 -15.19 20.34
N GLN A 350 -3.97 -14.90 19.07
CA GLN A 350 -2.77 -14.16 18.66
C GLN A 350 -2.75 -12.71 19.19
N ASN A 351 -3.94 -12.15 19.45
CA ASN A 351 -4.15 -10.74 19.82
C ASN A 351 -4.46 -10.57 21.32
N ARG A 352 -4.49 -11.65 22.12
CA ARG A 352 -4.88 -11.65 23.54
C ARG A 352 -4.19 -10.58 24.40
N LYS A 353 -2.93 -10.25 24.12
CA LYS A 353 -2.20 -9.16 24.81
C LYS A 353 -2.80 -7.78 24.49
N PHE A 354 -3.03 -7.51 23.20
CA PHE A 354 -3.66 -6.27 22.76
C PHE A 354 -5.11 -6.15 23.26
N ALA A 355 -5.88 -7.24 23.22
CA ALA A 355 -7.23 -7.29 23.81
C ALA A 355 -7.23 -6.84 25.29
N ALA A 356 -6.30 -7.38 26.09
CA ALA A 356 -6.14 -6.99 27.49
C ALA A 356 -5.71 -5.52 27.65
N ASP A 357 -4.83 -5.02 26.78
CA ASP A 357 -4.39 -3.61 26.79
C ASP A 357 -5.56 -2.66 26.45
N LEU A 358 -6.34 -2.93 25.39
CA LEU A 358 -7.54 -2.15 25.03
C LEU A 358 -8.60 -2.23 26.13
N GLU A 359 -8.85 -3.40 26.69
CA GLU A 359 -9.79 -3.57 27.81
C GLU A 359 -9.34 -2.79 29.05
N GLY A 360 -8.05 -2.75 29.35
CA GLY A 360 -7.51 -1.95 30.45
C GLY A 360 -7.68 -0.46 30.20
N TRP A 361 -7.29 0.02 29.01
CA TRP A 361 -7.48 1.41 28.61
C TRP A 361 -8.97 1.83 28.63
N SER A 362 -9.90 0.98 28.19
CA SER A 362 -11.36 1.25 28.24
C SER A 362 -11.93 1.40 29.65
N LYS A 363 -11.20 0.98 30.68
CA LYS A 363 -11.57 1.10 32.10
C LYS A 363 -10.89 2.30 32.78
N LEU A 364 -9.84 2.86 32.17
CA LEU A 364 -9.01 3.93 32.75
C LEU A 364 -9.21 5.28 32.06
N ALA A 365 -9.33 5.31 30.74
CA ALA A 365 -9.44 6.53 29.94
C ALA A 365 -10.90 6.84 29.58
N LYS A 366 -11.25 8.14 29.62
CA LYS A 366 -12.59 8.64 29.23
C LYS A 366 -12.75 8.75 27.72
N HIS A 367 -11.65 8.98 27.00
CA HIS A 367 -11.63 9.18 25.55
C HIS A 367 -10.58 8.25 24.91
N LEU A 368 -11.04 7.38 24.00
CA LEU A 368 -10.19 6.46 23.25
C LEU A 368 -10.32 6.70 21.75
N PHE A 369 -9.17 6.90 21.09
CA PHE A 369 -9.00 6.75 19.65
C PHE A 369 -8.19 5.48 19.36
N ILE A 370 -8.30 4.99 18.14
CA ILE A 370 -7.55 3.84 17.65
C ILE A 370 -6.79 4.22 16.38
N TRP A 371 -5.56 3.71 16.27
CA TRP A 371 -4.84 3.58 15.00
C TRP A 371 -4.83 2.10 14.65
N ASP A 372 -5.67 1.69 13.70
CA ASP A 372 -5.69 0.33 13.17
C ASP A 372 -4.89 0.25 11.87
N TYR A 373 -4.34 -0.93 11.55
CA TYR A 373 -3.50 -1.14 10.37
C TYR A 373 -4.04 -2.31 9.56
N THR A 374 -4.42 -2.05 8.31
CA THR A 374 -4.99 -3.04 7.38
C THR A 374 -4.07 -3.32 6.19
N THR A 375 -2.79 -2.91 6.33
CA THR A 375 -1.72 -2.98 5.33
C THR A 375 -0.61 -3.99 5.67
N ASN A 376 0.17 -4.36 4.65
CA ASN A 376 1.43 -5.09 4.77
C ASN A 376 2.57 -4.31 4.10
N TYR A 377 3.38 -3.61 4.90
CA TYR A 377 4.51 -2.80 4.42
C TYR A 377 5.59 -3.61 3.68
N ASN A 378 5.62 -4.93 3.88
CA ASN A 378 6.53 -5.87 3.23
C ASN A 378 6.02 -6.50 1.93
N ASP A 379 4.74 -6.30 1.57
CA ASP A 379 4.15 -6.77 0.31
C ASP A 379 2.83 -6.00 0.05
N TYR A 380 2.94 -4.77 -0.44
CA TYR A 380 1.80 -3.88 -0.75
C TYR A 380 0.96 -4.38 -1.95
N LEU A 381 1.55 -5.21 -2.81
CA LEU A 381 0.91 -5.74 -4.00
C LEU A 381 0.38 -7.15 -3.79
N GLY A 382 1.09 -8.00 -3.04
CA GLY A 382 0.69 -9.38 -2.79
C GLY A 382 -0.55 -9.50 -1.90
N PRO A 383 -1.20 -10.68 -1.89
CA PRO A 383 -2.45 -10.85 -1.15
C PRO A 383 -2.28 -10.69 0.37
N HIS A 384 -3.21 -9.97 1.00
CA HIS A 384 -3.25 -9.73 2.44
C HIS A 384 -4.61 -10.21 3.00
N PRO A 385 -4.69 -11.45 3.53
CA PRO A 385 -5.94 -12.14 3.88
C PRO A 385 -6.60 -11.67 5.19
N ASN A 386 -6.87 -10.36 5.30
CA ASN A 386 -7.48 -9.73 6.47
C ASN A 386 -8.99 -9.39 6.31
N LEU A 387 -9.61 -9.64 5.16
CA LEU A 387 -10.97 -9.18 4.85
C LEU A 387 -12.03 -9.55 5.92
N ARG A 388 -11.94 -10.75 6.50
CA ARG A 388 -12.88 -11.23 7.54
C ARG A 388 -12.75 -10.52 8.89
N VAL A 389 -11.61 -9.89 9.21
CA VAL A 389 -11.39 -9.28 10.54
C VAL A 389 -11.81 -7.82 10.62
N LEU A 390 -11.90 -7.12 9.48
CA LEU A 390 -12.16 -5.67 9.41
C LEU A 390 -13.42 -5.26 10.19
N VAL A 391 -14.57 -5.86 9.88
CA VAL A 391 -15.85 -5.51 10.56
C VAL A 391 -15.88 -5.96 12.03
N PRO A 392 -15.42 -7.17 12.41
CA PRO A 392 -15.21 -7.54 13.82
C PRO A 392 -14.33 -6.56 14.61
N ASN A 393 -13.21 -6.10 14.04
CA ASN A 393 -12.27 -5.19 14.71
C ASN A 393 -12.92 -3.83 15.00
N VAL A 394 -13.54 -3.20 13.98
CA VAL A 394 -14.29 -1.94 14.14
C VAL A 394 -15.34 -2.06 15.25
N ARG A 395 -16.09 -3.17 15.29
CA ARG A 395 -17.07 -3.45 16.35
C ARG A 395 -16.42 -3.65 17.72
N TYR A 396 -15.26 -4.29 17.80
CA TYR A 396 -14.51 -4.49 19.03
C TYR A 396 -14.06 -3.13 19.62
N PHE A 397 -13.50 -2.24 18.81
CA PHE A 397 -13.16 -0.87 19.22
C PHE A 397 -14.39 -0.12 19.79
N VAL A 398 -15.51 -0.14 19.06
CA VAL A 398 -16.76 0.53 19.44
C VAL A 398 -17.38 -0.07 20.72
N LYS A 399 -17.28 -1.39 20.91
CA LYS A 399 -17.68 -2.08 22.14
C LYS A 399 -16.84 -1.62 23.34
N HIS A 400 -15.54 -1.39 23.14
CA HIS A 400 -14.60 -0.93 24.16
C HIS A 400 -14.48 0.61 24.26
N GLY A 401 -15.47 1.35 23.74
CA GLY A 401 -15.59 2.79 23.98
C GLY A 401 -14.76 3.69 23.07
N ALA A 402 -14.15 3.16 22.00
CA ALA A 402 -13.48 3.98 21.01
C ALA A 402 -14.47 4.94 20.32
N ILE A 403 -14.08 6.21 20.26
CA ILE A 403 -14.82 7.31 19.62
C ILE A 403 -14.08 7.88 18.41
N GLY A 404 -12.92 7.34 18.05
CA GLY A 404 -12.23 7.70 16.82
C GLY A 404 -11.41 6.55 16.29
N LEU A 405 -11.33 6.44 14.97
CA LEU A 405 -10.60 5.39 14.28
C LEU A 405 -9.88 5.99 13.06
N PHE A 406 -8.59 5.66 12.98
CA PHE A 406 -7.72 5.90 11.85
C PHE A 406 -7.31 4.52 11.31
N GLU A 407 -7.74 4.19 10.10
CA GLU A 407 -7.45 2.93 9.41
C GLU A 407 -6.30 3.12 8.43
N GLU A 408 -5.12 2.53 8.69
CA GLU A 408 -3.97 2.62 7.79
C GLU A 408 -3.89 1.43 6.84
N GLY A 409 -4.28 1.64 5.58
CA GLY A 409 -4.59 0.57 4.63
C GLY A 409 -3.82 0.62 3.31
N GLU A 410 -2.62 1.22 3.27
CA GLU A 410 -1.79 1.33 2.06
C GLU A 410 -1.58 0.01 1.30
N GLY A 411 -1.46 0.10 -0.02
CA GLY A 411 -1.31 -1.05 -0.94
C GLY A 411 -2.46 -1.21 -1.95
N ASP A 412 -2.40 -2.27 -2.75
CA ASP A 412 -3.24 -2.46 -3.95
C ASP A 412 -4.15 -3.71 -3.87
N ASP A 413 -3.97 -4.56 -2.86
CA ASP A 413 -4.74 -5.79 -2.65
C ASP A 413 -6.19 -5.51 -2.25
N PHE A 414 -7.08 -5.41 -3.25
CA PHE A 414 -8.52 -5.10 -3.12
C PHE A 414 -8.80 -3.87 -2.24
N CYS A 415 -7.95 -2.85 -2.37
CA CYS A 415 -8.01 -1.66 -1.53
C CYS A 415 -9.36 -0.94 -1.61
N GLU A 416 -10.03 -0.94 -2.77
CA GLU A 416 -11.35 -0.34 -2.96
C GLU A 416 -12.42 -1.01 -2.09
N LEU A 417 -12.45 -2.34 -2.05
CA LEU A 417 -13.36 -3.11 -1.19
C LEU A 417 -13.08 -2.82 0.29
N LYS A 418 -11.81 -2.84 0.69
CA LYS A 418 -11.40 -2.61 2.09
C LYS A 418 -11.74 -1.19 2.54
N ASN A 419 -11.35 -0.18 1.76
CA ASN A 419 -11.67 1.24 1.99
C ASN A 419 -13.19 1.45 2.11
N TRP A 420 -13.96 0.94 1.15
CA TRP A 420 -15.41 1.10 1.12
C TRP A 420 -16.07 0.42 2.34
N LEU A 421 -15.67 -0.81 2.65
CA LEU A 421 -16.20 -1.57 3.78
C LEU A 421 -15.92 -0.87 5.11
N LEU A 422 -14.67 -0.45 5.34
CA LEU A 422 -14.24 0.25 6.55
C LEU A 422 -14.97 1.58 6.72
N LEU A 423 -15.10 2.40 5.66
CA LEU A 423 -15.85 3.64 5.72
C LEU A 423 -17.35 3.41 6.01
N ARG A 424 -17.97 2.36 5.44
CA ARG A 424 -19.36 1.97 5.78
C ARG A 424 -19.50 1.63 7.27
N VAL A 425 -18.61 0.81 7.84
CA VAL A 425 -18.74 0.36 9.24
C VAL A 425 -18.19 1.34 10.27
N MET A 426 -17.31 2.27 9.89
CA MET A 426 -16.96 3.43 10.72
C MET A 426 -18.15 4.37 10.92
N TRP A 427 -18.99 4.53 9.89
CA TRP A 427 -20.26 5.26 10.01
C TRP A 427 -21.30 4.44 10.78
N GLU A 428 -21.53 3.18 10.40
CA GLU A 428 -22.54 2.30 11.00
C GLU A 428 -21.97 0.93 11.42
N PRO A 429 -21.39 0.79 12.63
CA PRO A 429 -20.72 -0.44 13.07
C PRO A 429 -21.61 -1.68 13.17
N HIS A 430 -22.93 -1.49 13.15
CA HIS A 430 -23.93 -2.55 13.30
C HIS A 430 -24.27 -3.26 11.98
N LEU A 431 -23.88 -2.71 10.82
CA LEU A 431 -24.14 -3.30 9.50
C LEU A 431 -23.49 -4.69 9.35
N ASP A 432 -24.16 -5.57 8.60
CA ASP A 432 -23.72 -6.93 8.33
C ASP A 432 -22.57 -6.96 7.31
N GLY A 433 -21.35 -7.26 7.78
CA GLY A 433 -20.14 -7.24 6.95
C GLY A 433 -20.18 -8.20 5.76
N GLU A 434 -20.80 -9.38 5.90
CA GLU A 434 -20.86 -10.35 4.81
C GLU A 434 -21.80 -9.88 3.69
N LYS A 435 -22.90 -9.22 4.06
CA LYS A 435 -23.81 -8.58 3.09
C LYS A 435 -23.19 -7.35 2.44
N LEU A 436 -22.39 -6.57 3.17
CA LEU A 436 -21.65 -5.44 2.60
C LEU A 436 -20.59 -5.91 1.59
N ILE A 437 -19.85 -6.97 1.91
CA ILE A 437 -18.92 -7.59 0.96
C ILE A 437 -19.68 -8.11 -0.27
N ASP A 438 -20.82 -8.79 -0.08
CA ASP A 438 -21.62 -9.29 -1.21
C ASP A 438 -22.18 -8.16 -2.09
N GLU A 439 -22.68 -7.08 -1.48
CA GLU A 439 -23.15 -5.86 -2.15
C GLU A 439 -22.03 -5.23 -2.99
N PHE A 440 -20.83 -5.08 -2.42
CA PHE A 440 -19.67 -4.54 -3.14
C PHE A 440 -19.25 -5.45 -4.30
N LEU A 441 -19.10 -6.76 -4.06
CA LEU A 441 -18.61 -7.68 -5.08
C LEU A 441 -19.54 -7.70 -6.31
N ARG A 442 -20.86 -7.74 -6.10
CA ARG A 442 -21.86 -7.67 -7.17
C ARG A 442 -21.88 -6.32 -7.88
N GLY A 443 -21.76 -5.23 -7.12
CA GLY A 443 -21.87 -3.87 -7.64
C GLY A 443 -20.62 -3.32 -8.34
N TYR A 444 -19.43 -3.82 -7.97
CA TYR A 444 -18.14 -3.33 -8.47
C TYR A 444 -17.52 -4.25 -9.54
N TYR A 445 -17.57 -5.57 -9.36
CA TYR A 445 -17.06 -6.58 -10.31
C TYR A 445 -18.15 -7.24 -11.16
N GLY A 446 -19.43 -7.06 -10.80
CA GLY A 446 -20.57 -7.61 -11.52
C GLY A 446 -21.10 -8.94 -10.96
N GLU A 447 -22.42 -9.09 -11.05
CA GLU A 447 -23.20 -10.24 -10.57
C GLU A 447 -22.67 -11.62 -11.01
N ALA A 448 -22.15 -11.74 -12.23
CA ALA A 448 -21.66 -13.01 -12.78
C ALA A 448 -20.29 -13.44 -12.21
N VAL A 449 -19.54 -12.49 -11.63
CA VAL A 449 -18.14 -12.67 -11.20
C VAL A 449 -18.00 -12.65 -9.67
N ALA A 450 -18.91 -11.98 -8.96
CA ALA A 450 -18.91 -11.89 -7.50
C ALA A 450 -18.70 -13.23 -6.76
N PRO A 451 -19.32 -14.36 -7.16
CA PRO A 451 -19.08 -15.66 -6.49
C PRO A 451 -17.64 -16.16 -6.62
N LEU A 452 -17.00 -15.94 -7.78
CA LEU A 452 -15.61 -16.35 -8.04
C LEU A 452 -14.63 -15.50 -7.21
N VAL A 453 -14.85 -14.18 -7.13
CA VAL A 453 -14.02 -13.29 -6.29
C VAL A 453 -14.15 -13.64 -4.80
N ARG A 454 -15.35 -14.02 -4.33
CA ARG A 454 -15.53 -14.55 -2.97
C ARG A 454 -14.77 -15.87 -2.76
N GLN A 455 -14.87 -16.81 -3.71
CA GLN A 455 -14.15 -18.09 -3.65
C GLN A 455 -12.62 -17.91 -3.63
N TYR A 456 -12.09 -16.95 -4.39
CA TYR A 456 -10.67 -16.57 -4.35
C TYR A 456 -10.24 -16.15 -2.94
N TRP A 457 -11.02 -15.29 -2.30
CA TRP A 457 -10.77 -14.87 -0.91
C TRP A 457 -10.85 -16.04 0.07
N ASP A 458 -11.86 -16.89 -0.04
CA ASP A 458 -12.02 -18.06 0.83
C ASP A 458 -10.84 -19.03 0.71
N VAL A 459 -10.30 -19.26 -0.48
CA VAL A 459 -9.09 -20.10 -0.69
C VAL A 459 -7.87 -19.52 0.05
N LEU A 460 -7.61 -18.22 -0.11
CA LEU A 460 -6.47 -17.57 0.51
C LEU A 460 -6.59 -17.51 2.03
N ILE A 461 -7.74 -17.09 2.55
CA ILE A 461 -7.96 -16.96 3.99
C ILE A 461 -7.92 -18.34 4.66
N THR A 462 -8.54 -19.36 4.07
CA THR A 462 -8.49 -20.74 4.61
C THR A 462 -7.06 -21.28 4.65
N GLN A 463 -6.23 -21.01 3.64
CA GLN A 463 -4.83 -21.42 3.66
C GLN A 463 -4.03 -20.65 4.74
N ALA A 464 -4.22 -19.34 4.88
CA ALA A 464 -3.58 -18.53 5.92
C ALA A 464 -3.96 -18.98 7.34
N GLU A 465 -5.24 -19.25 7.59
CA GLU A 465 -5.77 -19.82 8.83
C GLU A 465 -5.17 -21.21 9.12
N LYS A 466 -5.10 -22.08 8.10
CA LYS A 466 -4.52 -23.44 8.20
C LYS A 466 -3.03 -23.44 8.55
N GLU A 467 -2.24 -22.57 7.93
CA GLU A 467 -0.81 -22.41 8.26
C GLU A 467 -0.59 -21.66 9.60
N LYS A 468 -1.66 -21.17 10.23
CA LYS A 468 -1.66 -20.43 11.51
C LYS A 468 -0.69 -19.24 11.50
N ILE A 469 -0.66 -18.50 10.40
CA ILE A 469 0.28 -17.39 10.23
C ILE A 469 0.08 -16.30 11.28
N TYR A 470 1.15 -15.55 11.57
CA TYR A 470 1.03 -14.26 12.24
C TYR A 470 1.02 -13.16 11.17
N LEU A 471 -0.16 -12.86 10.62
CA LEU A 471 -0.38 -11.82 9.62
C LEU A 471 -0.24 -10.43 10.26
N GLY A 472 0.98 -9.94 10.49
CA GLY A 472 1.25 -8.57 10.93
C GLY A 472 1.62 -7.65 9.74
N CYS A 473 1.77 -6.34 10.02
CA CYS A 473 2.13 -5.33 9.01
C CYS A 473 3.59 -5.44 8.53
N PHE A 474 4.44 -6.11 9.30
CA PHE A 474 5.86 -6.30 9.01
C PHE A 474 6.24 -7.78 8.97
N GLY A 475 7.33 -8.06 8.26
CA GLY A 475 7.94 -9.37 8.14
C GLY A 475 7.11 -10.41 7.39
N MET A 476 5.94 -10.08 6.84
CA MET A 476 5.05 -11.02 6.14
C MET A 476 5.16 -10.88 4.61
N ASN A 477 5.17 -12.02 3.92
CA ASN A 477 5.07 -12.08 2.46
C ASN A 477 4.42 -13.40 2.02
N SER A 478 3.98 -13.47 0.77
CA SER A 478 3.30 -14.65 0.20
C SER A 478 4.08 -15.98 0.35
N ALA A 479 5.41 -15.95 0.35
CA ALA A 479 6.24 -17.16 0.41
C ALA A 479 6.22 -17.86 1.78
N LYS A 480 5.68 -17.20 2.81
CA LYS A 480 5.48 -17.81 4.14
C LYS A 480 4.24 -18.70 4.24
N TRP A 481 3.28 -18.60 3.32
CA TRP A 481 1.95 -19.23 3.52
C TRP A 481 1.18 -19.64 2.26
N ILE A 482 1.38 -18.97 1.13
CA ILE A 482 0.82 -19.40 -0.16
C ILE A 482 1.75 -20.45 -0.76
N ASP A 483 1.35 -21.72 -0.72
CA ASP A 483 2.02 -22.81 -1.44
C ASP A 483 1.60 -22.88 -2.92
N LEU A 484 2.28 -23.70 -3.73
CA LEU A 484 1.94 -23.83 -5.15
C LEU A 484 0.52 -24.36 -5.39
N ALA A 485 0.01 -25.25 -4.53
CA ALA A 485 -1.33 -25.80 -4.70
C ALA A 485 -2.41 -24.71 -4.52
N THR A 486 -2.27 -23.90 -3.47
CA THR A 486 -3.13 -22.75 -3.20
C THR A 486 -3.02 -21.71 -4.31
N LEU A 487 -1.79 -21.38 -4.75
CA LEU A 487 -1.58 -20.40 -5.82
C LEU A 487 -2.22 -20.85 -7.14
N ASN A 488 -2.11 -22.13 -7.50
CA ASN A 488 -2.78 -22.70 -8.67
C ASN A 488 -4.32 -22.58 -8.55
N GLN A 489 -4.91 -22.88 -7.39
CA GLN A 489 -6.36 -22.74 -7.18
C GLN A 489 -6.81 -21.28 -7.33
N ALA A 490 -6.16 -20.35 -6.62
CA ALA A 490 -6.43 -18.92 -6.71
C ALA A 490 -6.27 -18.38 -8.15
N THR A 491 -5.25 -18.84 -8.88
CA THR A 491 -5.02 -18.48 -10.28
C THR A 491 -6.11 -19.02 -11.20
N GLY A 492 -6.56 -20.26 -10.99
CA GLY A 492 -7.66 -20.86 -11.74
C GLY A 492 -8.95 -20.05 -11.60
N ILE A 493 -9.33 -19.73 -10.37
CA ILE A 493 -10.52 -18.92 -10.04
C ILE A 493 -10.43 -17.53 -10.69
N MET A 494 -9.29 -16.84 -10.56
CA MET A 494 -9.13 -15.51 -11.18
C MET A 494 -9.12 -15.55 -12.71
N ASN A 495 -8.61 -16.62 -13.33
CA ASN A 495 -8.67 -16.79 -14.78
C ASN A 495 -10.11 -17.06 -15.25
N GLU A 496 -10.88 -17.89 -14.54
CA GLU A 496 -12.31 -18.13 -14.81
C GLU A 496 -13.14 -16.86 -14.64
N ALA A 497 -12.81 -16.04 -13.63
CA ALA A 497 -13.43 -14.74 -13.40
C ALA A 497 -13.16 -13.77 -14.56
N ILE A 498 -11.92 -13.70 -15.06
CA ILE A 498 -11.52 -12.88 -16.21
C ILE A 498 -12.22 -13.34 -17.50
N GLU A 499 -12.29 -14.65 -17.76
CA GLU A 499 -13.02 -15.21 -18.90
C GLU A 499 -14.52 -14.88 -18.83
N THR A 500 -15.12 -15.06 -17.65
CA THR A 500 -16.53 -14.74 -17.37
C THR A 500 -16.82 -13.25 -17.59
N ALA A 501 -16.00 -12.35 -17.02
CA ALA A 501 -16.12 -10.91 -17.23
C ALA A 501 -16.01 -10.53 -18.71
N THR A 502 -15.00 -11.06 -19.41
CA THR A 502 -14.79 -10.81 -20.85
C THR A 502 -15.98 -11.26 -21.69
N LYS A 503 -16.60 -12.40 -21.35
CA LYS A 503 -17.75 -12.97 -22.06
C LYS A 503 -19.08 -12.26 -21.75
N VAL A 504 -19.29 -11.82 -20.51
CA VAL A 504 -20.58 -11.26 -20.06
C VAL A 504 -20.63 -9.74 -20.21
N TYR A 505 -19.55 -9.04 -19.88
CA TYR A 505 -19.47 -7.58 -19.89
C TYR A 505 -18.70 -7.02 -21.09
N GLY A 506 -17.81 -7.82 -21.69
CA GLY A 506 -17.03 -7.45 -22.87
C GLY A 506 -15.58 -7.07 -22.54
N PRO A 507 -14.68 -7.04 -23.56
CA PRO A 507 -13.25 -6.82 -23.38
C PRO A 507 -12.86 -5.40 -22.94
N ASP A 508 -13.74 -4.42 -23.18
CA ASP A 508 -13.53 -3.01 -22.86
C ASP A 508 -14.32 -2.56 -21.61
N SER A 509 -14.87 -3.51 -20.83
CA SER A 509 -15.70 -3.23 -19.66
C SER A 509 -14.90 -2.77 -18.44
N ASP A 510 -15.52 -1.90 -17.63
CA ASP A 510 -14.96 -1.46 -16.35
C ASP A 510 -14.85 -2.64 -15.36
N GLU A 511 -15.83 -3.55 -15.36
CA GLU A 511 -15.84 -4.76 -14.53
C GLU A 511 -14.59 -5.62 -14.78
N LEU A 512 -14.24 -5.83 -16.06
CA LEU A 512 -13.03 -6.54 -16.44
C LEU A 512 -11.77 -5.77 -16.05
N ALA A 513 -11.73 -4.45 -16.26
CA ALA A 513 -10.58 -3.62 -15.88
C ALA A 513 -10.31 -3.63 -14.37
N ARG A 514 -11.36 -3.54 -13.53
CA ARG A 514 -11.28 -3.65 -12.07
C ARG A 514 -10.78 -5.02 -11.63
N LEU A 515 -11.30 -6.08 -12.26
CA LEU A 515 -10.86 -7.45 -11.99
C LEU A 515 -9.39 -7.68 -12.39
N GLN A 516 -8.94 -7.09 -13.51
CA GLN A 516 -7.52 -7.09 -13.92
C GLN A 516 -6.63 -6.41 -12.86
N LYS A 517 -7.02 -5.24 -12.33
CA LYS A 517 -6.31 -4.59 -11.21
C LYS A 517 -6.21 -5.52 -10.01
N SER A 518 -7.33 -6.11 -9.58
CA SER A 518 -7.36 -7.00 -8.40
C SER A 518 -6.59 -8.32 -8.59
N LYS A 519 -6.45 -8.79 -9.84
CA LYS A 519 -5.62 -9.97 -10.17
C LYS A 519 -4.11 -9.71 -10.03
N MET A 520 -3.67 -8.45 -10.11
CA MET A 520 -2.25 -8.08 -10.05
C MET A 520 -1.53 -8.66 -8.84
N GLY A 521 -2.18 -8.80 -7.67
CA GLY A 521 -1.55 -9.39 -6.50
C GLY A 521 -1.12 -10.85 -6.68
N VAL A 522 -1.92 -11.65 -7.40
CA VAL A 522 -1.58 -13.03 -7.75
C VAL A 522 -0.46 -13.08 -8.79
N ASP A 523 -0.51 -12.19 -9.78
CA ASP A 523 0.50 -12.11 -10.83
C ASP A 523 1.86 -11.63 -10.30
N HIS A 524 1.85 -10.69 -9.35
CA HIS A 524 3.02 -10.28 -8.59
C HIS A 524 3.66 -11.45 -7.83
N VAL A 525 2.85 -12.31 -7.19
CA VAL A 525 3.32 -13.54 -6.53
C VAL A 525 3.94 -14.51 -7.54
N TRP A 526 3.34 -14.71 -8.72
CA TRP A 526 3.91 -15.55 -9.78
C TRP A 526 5.25 -15.02 -10.29
N LEU A 527 5.36 -13.71 -10.54
CA LEU A 527 6.57 -13.11 -11.09
C LEU A 527 7.71 -13.10 -10.06
N THR A 528 7.44 -12.67 -8.83
CA THR A 528 8.46 -12.62 -7.76
C THR A 528 8.95 -14.00 -7.29
N ARG A 529 8.13 -15.06 -7.44
CA ARG A 529 8.44 -16.42 -6.97
C ARG A 529 8.50 -17.47 -8.10
N TYR A 530 8.63 -17.04 -9.35
CA TYR A 530 8.53 -17.88 -10.54
C TYR A 530 9.39 -19.16 -10.46
N TYR A 531 10.69 -19.01 -10.20
CA TYR A 531 11.64 -20.13 -10.14
C TYR A 531 11.46 -21.08 -8.94
N PRO A 532 11.23 -20.60 -7.69
CA PRO A 532 10.83 -21.45 -6.58
C PRO A 532 9.61 -22.30 -6.90
N LEU A 533 8.58 -21.69 -7.50
CA LEU A 533 7.34 -22.35 -7.82
C LEU A 533 7.52 -23.39 -8.94
N ARG A 534 8.42 -23.16 -9.92
CA ARG A 534 8.81 -24.20 -10.90
C ARG A 534 9.56 -25.37 -10.25
N CYS A 535 10.44 -25.10 -9.30
CA CYS A 535 11.14 -26.16 -8.55
C CYS A 535 10.15 -26.98 -7.72
N GLU A 536 9.27 -26.31 -6.97
CA GLU A 536 8.21 -26.92 -6.18
C GLU A 536 7.25 -27.77 -7.04
N ALA A 537 6.87 -27.29 -8.23
CA ALA A 537 6.02 -28.02 -9.18
C ALA A 537 6.67 -29.34 -9.59
N ARG A 538 7.95 -29.30 -9.96
CA ARG A 538 8.75 -30.46 -10.37
C ARG A 538 8.94 -31.46 -9.21
N GLU A 539 9.29 -30.96 -8.03
CA GLU A 539 9.56 -31.77 -6.82
C GLU A 539 8.29 -32.46 -6.29
N LYS A 540 7.19 -31.71 -6.17
CA LYS A 540 5.90 -32.23 -5.68
C LYS A 540 5.05 -32.88 -6.77
N LYS A 541 5.48 -32.85 -8.04
CA LYS A 541 4.73 -33.31 -9.23
C LYS A 541 3.35 -32.63 -9.36
N LEU A 542 3.30 -31.34 -9.03
CA LEU A 542 2.10 -30.50 -9.13
C LEU A 542 2.05 -29.79 -10.50
N PRO A 543 0.86 -29.41 -10.98
CA PRO A 543 0.75 -28.52 -12.13
C PRO A 543 1.42 -27.17 -11.83
N PHE A 544 1.87 -26.48 -12.87
CA PHE A 544 2.40 -25.12 -12.81
C PHE A 544 1.52 -24.23 -13.68
N LEU A 545 0.67 -23.39 -13.06
CA LEU A 545 -0.22 -22.48 -13.77
C LEU A 545 0.35 -21.06 -13.94
N GLY A 546 1.63 -20.85 -13.59
CA GLY A 546 2.33 -19.60 -13.84
C GLY A 546 2.51 -19.28 -15.33
N PRO A 547 2.92 -18.05 -15.66
CA PRO A 547 2.99 -17.58 -17.04
C PRO A 547 3.96 -18.42 -17.89
N LYS A 548 3.56 -18.76 -19.12
CA LYS A 548 4.39 -19.50 -20.08
C LYS A 548 5.58 -18.69 -20.60
N ASP A 549 5.39 -17.39 -20.76
CA ASP A 549 6.46 -16.41 -21.03
C ASP A 549 6.47 -15.42 -19.86
N PRO A 550 7.36 -15.60 -18.86
CA PRO A 550 7.39 -14.74 -17.69
C PRO A 550 7.95 -13.35 -17.98
N LEU A 551 8.73 -13.17 -19.07
CA LEU A 551 9.19 -11.85 -19.49
C LEU A 551 8.00 -11.03 -20.01
N LYS A 552 7.21 -11.60 -20.92
CA LYS A 552 5.99 -10.94 -21.43
C LYS A 552 5.01 -10.64 -20.30
N ALA A 553 4.83 -11.56 -19.34
CA ALA A 553 3.99 -11.32 -18.18
C ALA A 553 4.52 -10.19 -17.27
N ALA A 554 5.84 -10.03 -17.14
CA ALA A 554 6.44 -8.90 -16.40
C ALA A 554 6.28 -7.56 -17.14
N GLU A 555 6.30 -7.57 -18.48
CA GLU A 555 6.00 -6.39 -19.31
C GLU A 555 4.53 -5.98 -19.15
N GLU A 556 3.59 -6.92 -19.30
CA GLU A 556 2.15 -6.72 -19.10
C GLU A 556 1.83 -6.24 -17.68
N PHE A 557 2.49 -6.81 -16.66
CA PHE A 557 2.35 -6.38 -15.28
C PHE A 557 2.84 -4.93 -15.07
N ALA A 558 3.96 -4.54 -15.67
CA ALA A 558 4.46 -3.18 -15.60
C ALA A 558 3.52 -2.17 -16.30
N ASP A 559 2.85 -2.58 -17.37
CA ASP A 559 1.81 -1.77 -18.03
C ASP A 559 0.55 -1.64 -17.18
N PHE A 560 0.09 -2.71 -16.52
CA PHE A 560 -1.01 -2.62 -15.56
C PHE A 560 -0.66 -1.73 -14.36
N ALA A 561 0.55 -1.87 -13.79
CA ALA A 561 1.01 -1.03 -12.68
C ALA A 561 1.04 0.47 -13.05
N ARG A 562 1.44 0.80 -14.29
CA ARG A 562 1.32 2.16 -14.84
C ARG A 562 -0.14 2.59 -15.03
N ARG A 563 -0.99 1.75 -15.63
CA ARG A 563 -2.42 2.01 -15.90
C ARG A 563 -3.20 2.31 -14.62
N PHE A 564 -2.98 1.52 -13.58
CA PHE A 564 -3.69 1.61 -12.29
C PHE A 564 -2.95 2.46 -11.24
N LYS A 565 -1.86 3.14 -11.63
CA LYS A 565 -1.10 4.07 -10.78
C LYS A 565 -0.59 3.43 -9.48
N THR A 566 -0.21 2.15 -9.54
CA THR A 566 0.48 1.47 -8.44
C THR A 566 1.77 2.23 -8.12
N LYS A 567 2.00 2.49 -6.84
CA LYS A 567 3.13 3.31 -6.39
C LYS A 567 4.33 2.53 -5.85
N ALA A 568 4.13 1.33 -5.32
CA ALA A 568 5.15 0.59 -4.58
C ALA A 568 4.80 -0.90 -4.47
N ALA A 569 5.82 -1.77 -4.36
CA ALA A 569 5.63 -3.16 -3.95
C ALA A 569 5.91 -3.37 -2.45
N VAL A 570 6.73 -2.52 -1.83
CA VAL A 570 7.01 -2.45 -0.39
C VAL A 570 7.23 -0.99 0.01
N ILE A 571 7.08 -0.65 1.29
CA ILE A 571 7.18 0.74 1.80
C ILE A 571 8.46 1.47 1.34
N SER A 572 9.62 0.79 1.35
CA SER A 572 10.91 1.41 0.97
C SER A 572 11.10 1.66 -0.53
N GLN A 573 10.13 1.29 -1.36
CA GLN A 573 10.21 1.39 -2.83
C GLN A 573 9.36 2.50 -3.44
N GLU A 574 8.54 3.24 -2.69
CA GLU A 574 7.63 4.26 -3.28
C GLU A 574 8.37 5.29 -4.16
N ALA A 575 9.53 5.78 -3.70
CA ALA A 575 10.35 6.71 -4.48
C ALA A 575 11.08 6.08 -5.70
N ASN A 576 11.10 4.75 -5.82
CA ASN A 576 11.92 4.00 -6.78
C ASN A 576 11.18 2.86 -7.51
N PHE A 577 9.84 2.84 -7.49
CA PHE A 577 9.05 1.76 -8.06
C PHE A 577 9.27 1.50 -9.58
N PRO A 578 9.59 2.48 -10.44
CA PRO A 578 10.02 2.20 -11.80
C PRO A 578 11.27 1.31 -11.87
N LEU A 579 12.25 1.50 -10.97
CA LEU A 579 13.45 0.64 -10.92
C LEU A 579 13.11 -0.79 -10.46
N TYR A 580 12.12 -0.95 -9.58
CA TYR A 580 11.61 -2.27 -9.20
C TYR A 580 11.02 -3.01 -10.42
N LEU A 581 10.19 -2.34 -11.23
CA LEU A 581 9.61 -2.92 -12.45
C LEU A 581 10.69 -3.27 -13.50
N GLU A 582 11.73 -2.46 -13.65
CA GLU A 582 12.87 -2.80 -14.51
C GLU A 582 13.66 -4.00 -13.98
N GLY A 583 13.94 -4.07 -12.68
CA GLY A 583 14.61 -5.21 -12.03
C GLY A 583 13.83 -6.52 -12.17
N LEU A 584 12.50 -6.47 -12.05
CA LEU A 584 11.62 -7.64 -12.23
C LEU A 584 11.73 -8.21 -13.66
N LYS A 585 11.77 -7.34 -14.68
CA LYS A 585 11.98 -7.76 -16.08
C LYS A 585 13.41 -8.27 -16.30
N ALA A 586 14.42 -7.59 -15.75
CA ALA A 586 15.84 -7.89 -15.97
C ALA A 586 16.20 -9.35 -15.65
N GLY A 587 15.68 -9.90 -14.55
CA GLY A 587 15.87 -11.32 -14.20
C GLY A 587 15.40 -12.30 -15.29
N PHE A 588 14.24 -12.03 -15.90
CA PHE A 588 13.72 -12.87 -16.99
C PHE A 588 14.48 -12.67 -18.31
N ILE A 589 14.93 -11.44 -18.62
CA ILE A 589 15.79 -11.17 -19.79
C ILE A 589 17.13 -11.92 -19.63
N ALA A 590 17.72 -11.89 -18.44
CA ALA A 590 18.96 -12.59 -18.14
C ALA A 590 18.83 -14.11 -18.32
N GLN A 591 17.75 -14.73 -17.80
CA GLN A 591 17.49 -16.15 -18.00
C GLN A 591 17.27 -16.53 -19.48
N LYS A 592 16.59 -15.67 -20.25
CA LYS A 592 16.37 -15.89 -21.70
C LYS A 592 17.66 -15.78 -22.53
N ASN A 593 18.71 -15.16 -21.98
CA ASN A 593 20.02 -14.98 -22.61
C ASN A 593 21.11 -15.74 -21.83
N PRO A 594 21.14 -17.09 -21.90
CA PRO A 594 22.06 -17.91 -21.12
C PRO A 594 23.52 -17.50 -21.33
N PRO A 595 24.28 -17.25 -20.25
CA PRO A 595 25.73 -17.20 -20.30
C PRO A 595 26.30 -18.46 -20.96
N GLU A 596 27.44 -18.34 -21.63
CA GLU A 596 28.13 -19.45 -22.31
C GLU A 596 28.26 -20.73 -21.45
N ILE A 597 28.51 -20.57 -20.15
CA ILE A 597 28.60 -21.66 -19.16
C ILE A 597 27.29 -22.43 -18.92
N CYS A 598 26.15 -21.89 -19.36
CA CYS A 598 24.82 -22.47 -19.25
C CYS A 598 24.22 -22.92 -20.59
N LYS A 599 24.86 -22.62 -21.73
CA LYS A 599 24.33 -22.97 -23.05
C LYS A 599 24.23 -24.49 -23.19
N GLY A 600 23.03 -24.97 -23.52
CA GLY A 600 22.70 -26.40 -23.64
C GLY A 600 22.30 -27.09 -22.32
N LEU A 601 22.28 -26.39 -21.19
CA LEU A 601 21.60 -26.88 -19.98
C LEU A 601 20.08 -26.72 -20.12
N PRO A 602 19.26 -27.60 -19.51
CA PRO A 602 17.83 -27.35 -19.35
C PRO A 602 17.58 -26.02 -18.64
N GLU A 603 16.56 -25.28 -19.08
CA GLU A 603 16.21 -23.95 -18.55
C GLU A 603 15.94 -23.95 -17.03
N ASP A 604 15.48 -25.07 -16.49
CA ASP A 604 15.18 -25.27 -15.06
C ASP A 604 16.34 -25.90 -14.25
N ALA A 605 17.50 -26.12 -14.89
CA ALA A 605 18.71 -26.65 -14.27
C ALA A 605 19.69 -25.57 -13.81
N TRP A 606 19.45 -24.30 -14.13
CA TRP A 606 20.28 -23.17 -13.72
C TRP A 606 19.44 -21.89 -13.56
N LEU A 607 19.96 -20.92 -12.82
CA LEU A 607 19.43 -19.57 -12.72
C LEU A 607 20.55 -18.55 -12.91
N VAL A 608 20.18 -17.35 -13.37
CA VAL A 608 21.06 -16.17 -13.37
C VAL A 608 20.36 -14.97 -12.75
N CYS A 609 21.13 -14.15 -12.03
CA CYS A 609 20.75 -12.81 -11.61
C CYS A 609 21.86 -11.84 -12.04
N ASP A 610 21.47 -10.64 -12.45
CA ASP A 610 22.35 -9.63 -13.01
C ASP A 610 22.45 -8.38 -12.12
N ALA A 611 23.22 -7.39 -12.54
CA ALA A 611 23.43 -6.14 -11.83
C ALA A 611 22.14 -5.43 -11.35
N LEU A 612 21.03 -5.55 -12.08
CA LEU A 612 19.73 -4.93 -11.73
C LEU A 612 18.95 -5.72 -10.67
N SER A 613 19.34 -6.97 -10.41
CA SER A 613 18.71 -7.87 -9.45
C SER A 613 19.18 -7.68 -8.00
N PHE A 614 20.27 -6.93 -7.78
CA PHE A 614 20.98 -6.87 -6.49
C PHE A 614 20.41 -5.85 -5.50
N HIS A 615 20.40 -6.22 -4.21
CA HIS A 615 20.21 -5.29 -3.10
C HIS A 615 21.54 -4.64 -2.72
N ASN A 616 21.70 -3.37 -3.11
CA ASN A 616 22.87 -2.56 -2.81
C ASN A 616 22.62 -1.76 -1.51
N TYR A 617 23.43 -1.97 -0.48
CA TYR A 617 23.23 -1.34 0.84
C TYR A 617 23.85 0.05 0.90
N ASN A 618 23.18 1.04 1.52
CA ASN A 618 23.77 2.28 2.05
C ASN A 618 24.78 3.01 1.13
N GLU A 619 24.49 3.13 -0.17
CA GLU A 619 25.41 3.70 -1.19
C GLU A 619 26.78 2.98 -1.30
N ALA A 620 26.93 1.82 -0.67
CA ALA A 620 28.15 1.04 -0.62
C ALA A 620 28.47 0.28 -1.91
N ALA A 621 27.43 0.05 -2.71
CA ALA A 621 27.54 -0.36 -4.09
C ALA A 621 26.58 0.48 -4.93
N THR A 622 26.93 0.72 -6.19
CA THR A 622 26.09 1.45 -7.14
C THR A 622 25.99 0.68 -8.44
N ILE A 623 24.79 0.67 -9.04
CA ILE A 623 24.63 0.22 -10.42
C ILE A 623 25.15 1.34 -11.32
N ILE A 624 26.12 1.03 -12.18
CA ILE A 624 26.73 1.98 -13.12
C ILE A 624 26.47 1.56 -14.56
N ASP A 625 26.63 2.51 -15.48
CA ASP A 625 26.88 2.19 -16.89
C ASP A 625 28.29 1.58 -17.04
N ASP A 626 28.35 0.36 -17.57
CA ASP A 626 29.58 -0.42 -17.74
C ASP A 626 29.54 -1.16 -19.09
N PRO A 627 30.27 -0.69 -20.12
CA PRO A 627 30.27 -1.31 -21.45
C PRO A 627 30.75 -2.77 -21.48
N GLU A 628 31.48 -3.22 -20.46
CA GLU A 628 31.93 -4.62 -20.34
C GLU A 628 30.88 -5.51 -19.64
N GLY A 629 29.89 -4.91 -18.98
CA GLY A 629 28.74 -5.62 -18.41
C GLY A 629 27.82 -6.17 -19.49
N TRP A 630 27.22 -7.34 -19.26
CA TRP A 630 26.52 -8.11 -20.30
C TRP A 630 25.33 -7.38 -20.96
N ASN A 631 24.70 -6.48 -20.22
CA ASN A 631 23.62 -5.59 -20.65
C ASN A 631 23.99 -4.10 -20.55
N GLY A 632 25.29 -3.78 -20.53
CA GLY A 632 25.79 -2.42 -20.36
C GLY A 632 25.72 -1.88 -18.92
N LYS A 633 25.43 -2.73 -17.92
CA LYS A 633 25.37 -2.37 -16.50
C LYS A 633 26.25 -3.31 -15.66
N SER A 634 26.80 -2.80 -14.56
CA SER A 634 27.42 -3.60 -13.50
C SER A 634 27.22 -2.98 -12.12
N VAL A 635 27.35 -3.77 -11.05
CA VAL A 635 27.36 -3.28 -9.67
C VAL A 635 28.80 -2.96 -9.27
N ARG A 636 29.12 -1.67 -9.11
CA ARG A 636 30.42 -1.18 -8.65
C ARG A 636 30.45 -1.11 -7.11
N MET A 637 31.40 -1.81 -6.49
CA MET A 637 31.65 -1.80 -5.05
C MET A 637 32.98 -1.10 -4.77
N GLY A 638 32.93 0.17 -4.35
CA GLY A 638 34.13 1.01 -4.12
C GLY A 638 34.20 1.67 -2.74
N THR A 639 33.43 1.21 -1.76
CA THR A 639 33.39 1.78 -0.40
C THR A 639 33.89 0.80 0.65
N LYS A 640 34.31 1.33 1.80
CA LYS A 640 34.92 0.59 2.91
C LYS A 640 33.91 0.12 3.97
N VAL A 641 32.85 -0.59 3.56
CA VAL A 641 31.93 -1.28 4.47
C VAL A 641 31.81 -2.77 4.12
N ASP A 642 31.57 -3.62 5.11
CA ASP A 642 31.71 -5.08 4.98
C ASP A 642 30.59 -5.78 4.17
N TRP A 643 29.48 -5.10 3.88
CA TRP A 643 28.43 -5.59 2.97
C TRP A 643 28.12 -4.51 1.94
N ASN A 644 28.63 -4.67 0.71
CA ASN A 644 28.37 -3.75 -0.38
C ASN A 644 27.08 -4.14 -1.13
N THR A 645 26.92 -5.41 -1.48
CA THR A 645 25.77 -5.90 -2.26
C THR A 645 25.38 -7.34 -1.92
N SER A 646 24.10 -7.68 -2.07
CA SER A 646 23.56 -9.03 -1.83
C SER A 646 22.41 -9.40 -2.76
N TYR A 647 22.11 -10.69 -2.85
CA TYR A 647 20.90 -11.20 -3.48
C TYR A 647 20.44 -12.48 -2.77
N THR A 648 19.12 -12.64 -2.64
CA THR A 648 18.49 -13.85 -2.07
C THR A 648 18.04 -14.74 -3.22
N PRO A 649 18.87 -15.69 -3.70
CA PRO A 649 18.50 -16.50 -4.85
C PRO A 649 17.30 -17.39 -4.50
N PRO A 650 16.35 -17.55 -5.44
CA PRO A 650 15.07 -18.12 -5.11
C PRO A 650 15.11 -19.65 -5.32
N VAL A 651 15.98 -20.32 -4.55
CA VAL A 651 16.36 -21.76 -4.69
C VAL A 651 16.43 -22.50 -3.36
N ARG A 652 16.45 -23.84 -3.42
CA ARG A 652 16.76 -24.75 -2.30
C ARG A 652 17.58 -25.95 -2.78
N GLY A 653 18.47 -26.46 -1.93
CA GLY A 653 19.32 -27.60 -2.26
C GLY A 653 20.68 -27.21 -2.86
N LYS A 654 21.40 -28.19 -3.41
CA LYS A 654 22.79 -28.04 -3.85
C LYS A 654 22.89 -27.34 -5.22
N TYR A 655 23.53 -26.18 -5.25
CA TYR A 655 23.88 -25.44 -6.47
C TYR A 655 25.36 -25.12 -6.51
N ARG A 656 25.98 -25.22 -7.70
CA ARG A 656 27.29 -24.62 -7.97
C ARG A 656 27.11 -23.16 -8.34
N VAL A 657 27.77 -22.28 -7.61
CA VAL A 657 27.67 -20.83 -7.78
C VAL A 657 28.88 -20.33 -8.57
N LEU A 658 28.65 -19.60 -9.65
CA LEU A 658 29.68 -18.91 -10.43
C LEU A 658 29.35 -17.42 -10.51
N ALA A 659 30.34 -16.53 -10.42
CA ALA A 659 30.14 -15.09 -10.53
C ALA A 659 31.03 -14.49 -11.62
N SER A 660 30.44 -13.64 -12.45
CA SER A 660 31.09 -12.83 -13.47
C SER A 660 31.58 -11.54 -12.81
N LEU A 661 32.88 -11.47 -12.54
CA LEU A 661 33.50 -10.42 -11.72
C LEU A 661 34.72 -9.78 -12.42
N ARG A 662 35.01 -8.49 -12.13
CA ARG A 662 36.28 -7.81 -12.45
C ARG A 662 36.71 -6.87 -11.32
N CYS A 663 37.96 -6.38 -11.37
CA CYS A 663 38.52 -5.44 -10.39
C CYS A 663 39.14 -4.21 -11.09
N GLU A 664 39.20 -3.09 -10.36
CA GLU A 664 40.00 -1.91 -10.72
C GLU A 664 40.92 -1.54 -9.54
N GLY A 665 42.14 -1.09 -9.85
CA GLY A 665 43.18 -0.79 -8.87
C GLY A 665 44.53 -1.39 -9.25
N ASN A 666 45.48 -1.34 -8.32
CA ASN A 666 46.86 -1.79 -8.47
C ASN A 666 47.28 -2.89 -7.46
N LEU A 667 46.33 -3.38 -6.66
CA LEU A 667 46.54 -4.39 -5.63
C LEU A 667 47.12 -5.70 -6.18
N LYS A 668 48.34 -6.08 -5.77
CA LYS A 668 49.03 -7.28 -6.28
C LYS A 668 48.84 -8.53 -5.41
N GLU A 669 48.74 -8.36 -4.08
CA GLU A 669 48.60 -9.46 -3.12
C GLU A 669 47.57 -9.13 -2.03
N GLY A 670 47.21 -10.12 -1.20
CA GLY A 670 46.22 -9.95 -0.14
C GLY A 670 44.76 -10.15 -0.57
N ARG A 671 43.84 -9.47 0.12
CA ARG A 671 42.39 -9.59 -0.08
C ARG A 671 41.92 -8.55 -1.08
N ALA A 672 41.51 -8.99 -2.27
CA ALA A 672 40.74 -8.16 -3.18
C ALA A 672 39.32 -7.96 -2.63
N GLY A 673 38.66 -9.03 -2.19
CA GLY A 673 37.31 -8.93 -1.66
C GLY A 673 36.88 -10.15 -0.87
N SER A 674 35.61 -10.24 -0.55
CA SER A 674 35.00 -11.43 0.05
C SER A 674 33.64 -11.69 -0.55
N TRP A 675 33.27 -12.97 -0.57
CA TRP A 675 31.94 -13.44 -0.88
C TRP A 675 31.51 -14.44 0.19
N GLY A 676 30.21 -14.55 0.41
CA GLY A 676 29.66 -15.65 1.17
C GLY A 676 28.17 -15.87 0.90
N VAL A 677 27.65 -16.91 1.55
CA VAL A 677 26.23 -17.22 1.63
C VAL A 677 25.85 -17.30 3.11
N TYR A 678 24.80 -16.59 3.50
CA TYR A 678 24.32 -16.50 4.88
C TYR A 678 22.87 -16.98 4.96
N ASP A 679 22.64 -17.94 5.84
CA ASP A 679 21.32 -18.37 6.28
C ASP A 679 20.83 -17.41 7.37
N ALA A 680 19.92 -16.51 6.98
CA ALA A 680 19.34 -15.53 7.88
C ALA A 680 18.45 -16.15 8.97
N GLN A 681 17.84 -17.30 8.71
CA GLN A 681 16.91 -17.96 9.63
C GLN A 681 17.68 -18.77 10.68
N GLY A 682 18.63 -19.60 10.24
CA GLY A 682 19.55 -20.33 11.11
C GLY A 682 20.70 -19.49 11.67
N LYS A 683 20.75 -18.18 11.37
CA LYS A 683 21.75 -17.20 11.81
C LYS A 683 23.20 -17.65 11.60
N LYS A 684 23.48 -18.33 10.47
CA LYS A 684 24.79 -18.98 10.19
C LYS A 684 25.29 -18.70 8.78
N SER A 685 26.62 -18.67 8.59
CA SER A 685 27.19 -18.74 7.25
C SER A 685 27.11 -20.17 6.72
N LEU A 686 26.63 -20.35 5.49
CA LEU A 686 26.64 -21.62 4.77
C LEU A 686 27.98 -21.81 4.03
N LYS A 687 28.59 -20.71 3.58
CA LYS A 687 29.88 -20.70 2.90
C LYS A 687 30.46 -19.28 2.89
N ASN A 688 31.79 -19.16 2.92
CA ASN A 688 32.52 -17.92 2.64
C ASN A 688 33.74 -18.23 1.76
N MET A 689 34.22 -17.24 0.99
CA MET A 689 35.48 -17.30 0.26
C MET A 689 36.13 -15.91 0.21
N THR A 690 37.44 -15.84 0.41
CA THR A 690 38.23 -14.62 0.13
C THR A 690 38.54 -14.56 -1.35
N LEU A 691 38.27 -13.42 -1.99
CA LEU A 691 38.68 -13.12 -3.36
C LEU A 691 40.07 -12.47 -3.33
N THR A 692 40.94 -12.90 -4.24
CA THR A 692 42.36 -12.52 -4.30
C THR A 692 42.71 -11.92 -5.66
N PRO A 693 43.69 -11.00 -5.76
CA PRO A 693 44.10 -10.38 -7.03
C PRO A 693 44.38 -11.38 -8.17
N LYS A 694 44.95 -12.55 -7.84
CA LYS A 694 45.31 -13.62 -8.79
C LYS A 694 44.13 -14.16 -9.62
N GLN A 695 42.89 -13.93 -9.20
CA GLN A 695 41.69 -14.33 -9.95
C GLN A 695 41.30 -13.32 -11.05
N PHE A 696 41.85 -12.11 -11.00
CA PHE A 696 41.45 -10.97 -11.82
C PHE A 696 42.54 -10.46 -12.77
N VAL A 697 43.79 -10.96 -12.66
CA VAL A 697 44.92 -10.43 -13.44
C VAL A 697 45.07 -11.04 -14.84
N THR A 698 45.54 -10.24 -15.79
CA THR A 698 46.12 -10.68 -17.07
C THR A 698 47.53 -11.24 -16.90
N ASP A 699 48.11 -11.81 -17.96
CA ASP A 699 49.45 -12.42 -17.95
C ASP A 699 50.58 -11.43 -17.59
N ASP A 700 50.34 -10.13 -17.71
CA ASP A 700 51.24 -9.04 -17.31
C ASP A 700 51.11 -8.63 -15.83
N GLY A 701 50.18 -9.23 -15.09
CA GLY A 701 49.92 -8.94 -13.67
C GLY A 701 49.08 -7.69 -13.40
N SER A 702 48.55 -7.02 -14.41
CA SER A 702 47.54 -5.95 -14.25
C SER A 702 46.12 -6.54 -14.15
N PHE A 703 45.14 -5.79 -13.62
CA PHE A 703 43.76 -6.28 -13.58
C PHE A 703 43.11 -6.25 -14.96
N ASP A 704 42.49 -7.37 -15.33
CA ASP A 704 41.69 -7.49 -16.54
C ASP A 704 40.47 -6.57 -16.44
N ARG A 705 40.27 -5.75 -17.47
CA ARG A 705 39.09 -4.88 -17.59
C ARG A 705 37.84 -5.67 -18.00
N LYS A 706 37.99 -6.91 -18.46
CA LYS A 706 36.88 -7.79 -18.82
C LYS A 706 36.38 -8.59 -17.62
N PHE A 707 35.09 -8.85 -17.58
CA PHE A 707 34.51 -9.75 -16.59
C PHE A 707 34.93 -11.21 -16.80
N ARG A 708 35.21 -11.90 -15.70
CA ARG A 708 35.63 -13.30 -15.68
C ARG A 708 34.73 -14.14 -14.77
N TRP A 709 34.42 -15.36 -15.20
CA TRP A 709 33.66 -16.32 -14.39
C TRP A 709 34.56 -16.96 -13.32
N ILE A 710 34.27 -16.65 -12.06
CA ILE A 710 34.92 -17.24 -10.89
C ILE A 710 33.97 -18.28 -10.29
N ASP A 711 34.43 -19.53 -10.19
CA ASP A 711 33.73 -20.62 -9.51
C ASP A 711 33.81 -20.43 -7.99
N LEU A 712 32.67 -20.08 -7.38
CA LEU A 712 32.52 -19.96 -5.94
C LEU A 712 32.17 -21.32 -5.31
N GLY A 713 32.05 -22.37 -6.13
CA GLY A 713 31.84 -23.77 -5.77
C GLY A 713 30.41 -24.11 -5.35
N VAL A 714 30.21 -25.32 -4.86
CA VAL A 714 28.88 -25.80 -4.42
C VAL A 714 28.47 -25.21 -3.07
N VAL A 715 27.20 -24.85 -2.95
CA VAL A 715 26.49 -24.41 -1.74
C VAL A 715 25.19 -25.20 -1.66
N ASP A 716 24.81 -25.64 -0.46
CA ASP A 716 23.49 -26.20 -0.18
C ASP A 716 22.58 -25.09 0.36
N PHE A 717 21.69 -24.57 -0.48
CA PHE A 717 20.85 -23.41 -0.15
C PHE A 717 19.64 -23.83 0.69
N VAL A 718 19.45 -23.17 1.83
CA VAL A 718 18.19 -23.21 2.59
C VAL A 718 17.29 -22.04 2.20
N ALA A 719 16.01 -22.11 2.55
CA ALA A 719 15.03 -21.08 2.24
C ALA A 719 15.44 -19.71 2.80
N GLY A 720 15.49 -18.67 1.95
CA GLY A 720 15.85 -17.32 2.36
C GLY A 720 17.34 -17.12 2.69
N ALA A 721 18.21 -18.08 2.37
CA ALA A 721 19.65 -17.84 2.39
C ALA A 721 20.04 -16.91 1.24
N TYR A 722 20.82 -15.86 1.55
CA TYR A 722 21.30 -14.89 0.58
C TYR A 722 22.80 -15.00 0.38
N PHE A 723 23.28 -14.70 -0.83
CA PHE A 723 24.70 -14.48 -1.05
C PHE A 723 25.03 -12.99 -1.07
N TRP A 724 26.27 -12.66 -0.73
CA TRP A 724 26.75 -11.29 -0.61
C TRP A 724 28.17 -11.16 -1.15
N PHE A 725 28.52 -9.94 -1.58
CA PHE A 725 29.88 -9.56 -1.96
C PHE A 725 30.33 -8.32 -1.18
N ALA A 726 31.63 -8.27 -0.90
CA ALA A 726 32.27 -7.21 -0.12
C ALA A 726 33.64 -6.82 -0.70
N HIS A 727 33.95 -5.54 -0.60
CA HIS A 727 35.26 -4.97 -0.91
C HIS A 727 36.34 -5.43 0.08
N GLY A 728 37.60 -5.49 -0.35
CA GLY A 728 38.71 -5.99 0.48
C GLY A 728 39.33 -4.96 1.43
N HIS A 729 38.83 -3.72 1.42
CA HIS A 729 39.32 -2.55 2.17
C HIS A 729 40.77 -2.12 1.93
N SER A 730 41.45 -2.71 0.95
CA SER A 730 42.79 -2.27 0.54
C SER A 730 42.75 -0.86 -0.07
N PRO A 731 43.67 0.06 0.30
CA PRO A 731 43.85 1.34 -0.39
C PRO A 731 44.31 1.22 -1.85
N GLU A 732 44.84 0.08 -2.25
CA GLU A 732 45.33 -0.18 -3.63
C GLU A 732 44.25 -0.76 -4.55
N LEU A 733 43.01 -0.90 -4.07
CA LEU A 733 41.87 -1.42 -4.81
C LEU A 733 40.79 -0.33 -4.90
N ASP A 734 40.45 0.05 -6.13
CA ASP A 734 39.52 1.17 -6.41
C ASP A 734 38.06 0.68 -6.44
N ALA A 735 37.83 -0.53 -6.95
CA ALA A 735 36.55 -1.21 -6.92
C ALA A 735 36.62 -2.71 -7.27
N ILE A 736 35.60 -3.45 -6.84
CA ILE A 736 35.19 -4.73 -7.44
C ILE A 736 33.86 -4.52 -8.16
N PHE A 737 33.68 -5.17 -9.30
CA PHE A 737 32.44 -5.13 -10.07
C PHE A 737 31.79 -6.51 -10.16
N VAL A 738 30.46 -6.54 -10.05
CA VAL A 738 29.63 -7.73 -10.28
C VAL A 738 28.77 -7.51 -11.53
N ASP A 739 28.93 -8.36 -12.54
CA ASP A 739 28.10 -8.40 -13.76
C ASP A 739 26.88 -9.29 -13.54
N ARG A 740 27.14 -10.57 -13.25
CA ARG A 740 26.12 -11.63 -13.10
C ARG A 740 26.58 -12.69 -12.11
N VAL A 741 25.61 -13.36 -11.48
CA VAL A 741 25.84 -14.59 -10.71
C VAL A 741 24.93 -15.68 -11.24
N VAL A 742 25.49 -16.87 -11.42
CA VAL A 742 24.83 -18.06 -11.97
C VAL A 742 24.83 -19.16 -10.92
N LEU A 743 23.69 -19.80 -10.75
CA LEU A 743 23.50 -20.96 -9.90
C LEU A 743 23.13 -22.15 -10.77
N ILE A 744 23.99 -23.17 -10.87
CA ILE A 744 23.73 -24.39 -11.64
C ILE A 744 23.40 -25.53 -10.67
N GLY A 745 22.26 -26.20 -10.86
CA GLY A 745 21.81 -27.29 -10.00
C GLY A 745 22.83 -28.44 -9.99
N ALA A 746 23.34 -28.77 -8.80
CA ALA A 746 24.28 -29.86 -8.63
C ALA A 746 23.52 -31.19 -8.55
N VAL A 747 23.17 -31.73 -9.72
CA VAL A 747 22.46 -33.01 -9.81
C VAL A 747 23.31 -34.12 -9.19
N GLU A 748 22.80 -34.79 -8.16
CA GLU A 748 23.32 -36.10 -7.71
C GLU A 748 22.99 -37.17 -8.77
N ARG A 749 23.73 -37.13 -9.89
CA ARG A 749 23.78 -38.27 -10.81
C ARG A 749 24.66 -39.33 -10.18
N SER A 750 24.01 -40.29 -9.52
CA SER A 750 24.60 -41.57 -9.19
C SER A 750 25.23 -42.19 -10.45
N GLY A 751 26.56 -42.19 -10.53
CA GLY A 751 27.31 -42.91 -11.57
C GLY A 751 27.69 -42.15 -12.85
N MET A 752 28.10 -40.87 -12.78
CA MET A 752 29.09 -40.34 -13.74
C MET A 752 29.83 -39.12 -13.20
N GLU A 753 31.11 -39.27 -12.84
CA GLU A 753 31.99 -38.14 -12.53
C GLU A 753 32.22 -37.27 -13.78
N MET A 754 31.61 -36.08 -13.81
CA MET A 754 32.11 -34.99 -14.62
C MET A 754 33.41 -34.46 -14.02
N THR A 755 34.51 -35.17 -14.31
CA THR A 755 35.84 -34.78 -13.84
C THR A 755 36.22 -33.38 -14.33
N ARG A 756 36.96 -32.66 -13.47
CA ARG A 756 37.35 -31.23 -13.58
C ARG A 756 38.03 -30.81 -14.91
N ARG A 757 38.36 -31.77 -15.77
CA ARG A 757 39.18 -31.63 -16.98
C ARG A 757 38.35 -31.36 -18.24
N GLY A 758 37.22 -32.04 -18.41
CA GLY A 758 36.45 -32.00 -19.67
C GLY A 758 35.73 -30.68 -19.99
N MET A 759 35.50 -29.82 -18.98
CA MET A 759 34.92 -28.49 -19.17
C MET A 759 35.99 -27.41 -19.47
N LEU A 760 37.19 -27.56 -18.88
CA LEU A 760 38.29 -26.62 -19.06
C LEU A 760 38.93 -26.75 -20.45
N GLU A 761 39.08 -27.99 -20.95
CA GLU A 761 39.67 -28.26 -22.26
C GLU A 761 38.78 -27.76 -23.43
N ARG A 762 37.45 -27.63 -23.24
CA ARG A 762 36.56 -27.02 -24.25
C ARG A 762 36.64 -25.49 -24.28
N LEU A 763 36.82 -24.84 -23.13
CA LEU A 763 36.94 -23.38 -23.03
C LEU A 763 38.29 -22.84 -23.56
N LEU A 764 39.32 -23.70 -23.67
CA LEU A 764 40.66 -23.33 -24.13
C LEU A 764 40.91 -23.61 -25.63
N ALA A 765 39.99 -24.27 -26.32
CA ALA A 765 40.18 -24.69 -27.72
C ALA A 765 40.01 -23.56 -28.75
N ASP A 766 39.18 -22.55 -28.47
CA ASP A 766 38.79 -21.50 -29.44
C ASP A 766 39.81 -20.35 -29.61
N PHE A 767 40.94 -20.38 -28.90
CA PHE A 767 41.86 -19.24 -28.81
C PHE A 767 43.10 -19.27 -29.73
N ARG A 768 43.19 -20.16 -30.72
CA ARG A 768 44.30 -20.18 -31.69
C ARG A 768 43.86 -20.47 -33.13
N GLY A 769 43.57 -19.41 -33.88
CA GLY A 769 43.48 -19.48 -35.34
C GLY A 769 44.78 -19.04 -36.02
N LEU A 770 45.32 -19.87 -36.91
CA LEU A 770 45.74 -19.54 -38.31
C LEU A 770 46.40 -20.79 -39.00
N PRO A 771 46.34 -20.90 -40.34
CA PRO A 771 46.70 -22.11 -41.14
C PRO A 771 48.21 -22.09 -41.57
N PRO A 772 48.78 -22.99 -42.45
CA PRO A 772 48.12 -23.87 -43.45
C PRO A 772 48.76 -25.25 -43.82
N ARG A 773 48.04 -26.01 -44.67
CA ARG A 773 48.50 -26.73 -45.91
C ARG A 773 47.93 -28.16 -46.11
N LEU A 774 47.11 -28.27 -47.16
CA LEU A 774 47.00 -29.35 -48.16
C LEU A 774 47.79 -30.67 -47.94
N ALA A 775 47.07 -31.81 -47.92
CA ALA A 775 47.22 -32.90 -48.91
C ALA A 775 46.20 -34.05 -48.73
N GLY A 776 45.71 -34.60 -49.85
CA GLY A 776 45.72 -36.07 -50.03
C GLY A 776 44.52 -36.93 -49.61
N ARG A 777 43.54 -37.07 -50.52
CA ARG A 777 42.96 -38.35 -50.99
C ARG A 777 42.35 -39.37 -49.98
N SER A 778 41.01 -39.46 -50.05
CA SER A 778 40.20 -40.68 -50.28
C SER A 778 40.47 -41.99 -49.53
N ARG A 779 39.44 -42.51 -48.84
CA ARG A 779 38.66 -43.70 -49.26
C ARG A 779 37.54 -44.06 -48.25
N THR A 780 36.28 -43.95 -48.69
CA THR A 780 35.21 -44.90 -48.30
C THR A 780 35.30 -46.13 -49.24
N PRO A 781 34.80 -47.33 -48.89
CA PRO A 781 33.35 -47.65 -48.80
C PRO A 781 32.96 -48.56 -47.61
N GLY A 782 31.70 -48.57 -47.16
CA GLY A 782 30.66 -49.51 -47.63
C GLY A 782 30.33 -50.50 -46.49
N MET A 783 29.19 -51.21 -46.35
CA MET A 783 27.95 -51.47 -47.10
C MET A 783 26.93 -52.09 -46.07
N ALA A 784 25.62 -52.26 -46.25
CA ALA A 784 24.59 -51.70 -47.14
C ALA A 784 23.15 -52.05 -46.58
N PRO A 785 22.07 -52.41 -47.31
CA PRO A 785 20.81 -51.63 -47.33
C PRO A 785 19.55 -52.55 -47.15
N PRO A 786 18.38 -52.41 -47.85
CA PRO A 786 17.61 -51.26 -48.37
C PRO A 786 16.12 -51.26 -47.90
N TYR A 787 15.26 -50.29 -48.32
CA TYR A 787 14.09 -50.55 -49.21
C TYR A 787 13.28 -49.29 -49.63
N ARG A 788 12.90 -49.34 -50.93
CA ARG A 788 12.07 -48.51 -51.85
C ARG A 788 11.14 -47.33 -51.43
N LEU A 789 11.10 -46.34 -52.35
CA LEU A 789 10.04 -45.33 -52.58
C LEU A 789 8.84 -45.87 -53.41
N LYS A 790 7.67 -45.17 -53.39
CA LYS A 790 7.14 -44.37 -54.55
C LYS A 790 5.78 -43.63 -54.32
N THR A 791 5.74 -42.37 -54.80
CA THR A 791 4.66 -41.61 -55.51
C THR A 791 3.29 -41.20 -54.89
N LEU A 792 3.09 -39.85 -54.77
CA LEU A 792 1.98 -38.97 -55.29
C LEU A 792 0.49 -39.20 -54.85
N PRO A 793 -0.46 -38.22 -54.97
CA PRO A 793 -0.39 -36.75 -55.20
C PRO A 793 -1.40 -35.86 -54.38
N SER A 794 -1.39 -34.52 -54.60
CA SER A 794 -2.50 -33.52 -54.83
C SER A 794 -3.94 -33.63 -54.22
N VAL A 795 -4.80 -32.60 -54.00
CA VAL A 795 -4.83 -31.09 -54.08
C VAL A 795 -6.26 -30.57 -53.70
N LEU A 796 -6.46 -29.25 -53.37
CA LEU A 796 -7.75 -28.47 -53.22
C LEU A 796 -8.67 -28.82 -52.02
N SER A 797 -9.60 -27.98 -51.51
CA SER A 797 -10.05 -26.55 -51.68
C SER A 797 -10.77 -26.12 -50.36
N GLY A 798 -11.18 -24.89 -50.01
CA GLY A 798 -11.25 -23.51 -50.57
C GLY A 798 -12.17 -22.67 -49.61
N ALA A 799 -12.43 -21.36 -49.69
CA ALA A 799 -11.96 -20.23 -50.51
C ALA A 799 -12.47 -18.89 -49.91
N LEU A 800 -12.27 -17.76 -50.64
CA LEU A 800 -12.71 -16.36 -50.40
C LEU A 800 -11.80 -15.53 -49.47
N ASP A 801 -10.93 -14.65 -49.99
CA ASP A 801 -11.15 -13.36 -50.70
C ASP A 801 -11.35 -12.18 -49.71
N SER A 802 -10.73 -11.00 -49.89
CA SER A 802 -10.04 -10.42 -51.05
C SER A 802 -8.85 -9.52 -50.64
N ALA A 803 -8.08 -9.01 -51.61
CA ALA A 803 -6.86 -8.22 -51.39
C ALA A 803 -6.84 -6.92 -52.21
N ARG A 804 -5.83 -6.07 -51.92
CA ARG A 804 -5.36 -4.83 -52.60
C ARG A 804 -5.88 -3.51 -51.97
N ALA A 805 -5.10 -2.43 -51.88
CA ALA A 805 -3.78 -2.15 -52.46
C ALA A 805 -2.83 -1.38 -51.50
N ALA A 806 -1.52 -1.53 -51.72
CA ALA A 806 -0.46 -0.63 -51.21
C ALA A 806 -0.19 0.50 -52.26
N PRO A 807 0.69 1.51 -52.04
CA PRO A 807 2.14 1.29 -51.84
C PRO A 807 2.87 2.23 -50.84
N ASP A 808 3.93 1.69 -50.24
CA ASP A 808 5.19 2.36 -49.85
C ASP A 808 6.22 2.06 -50.98
N PRO A 809 7.18 2.92 -51.39
CA PRO A 809 8.39 3.31 -50.61
C PRO A 809 8.71 4.84 -50.69
N THR A 810 9.71 5.44 -50.01
CA THR A 810 11.16 5.16 -50.14
C THR A 810 12.04 5.94 -49.14
N VAL A 811 12.74 5.22 -48.25
CA VAL A 811 14.16 5.37 -47.79
C VAL A 811 14.63 6.77 -47.26
N LEU A 812 14.86 6.96 -45.94
CA LEU A 812 16.07 6.65 -45.14
C LEU A 812 17.37 7.45 -45.47
N ARG A 813 17.86 8.29 -44.53
CA ARG A 813 19.15 8.10 -43.78
C ARG A 813 19.56 9.28 -42.86
N PHE A 814 19.55 9.01 -41.54
CA PHE A 814 20.58 9.24 -40.51
C PHE A 814 21.29 10.59 -40.18
N LEU A 815 21.39 10.81 -38.86
CA LEU A 815 22.45 11.46 -38.04
C LEU A 815 22.62 13.00 -38.06
N ALA A 816 22.24 13.66 -36.95
CA ALA A 816 23.15 14.03 -35.84
C ALA A 816 22.47 14.89 -34.75
N LEU A 817 22.86 14.70 -33.48
CA LEU A 817 22.68 15.62 -32.34
C LEU A 817 23.93 16.56 -32.24
N PRO A 818 24.02 17.62 -31.40
CA PRO A 818 23.26 17.88 -30.16
C PRO A 818 22.89 19.41 -30.02
N PRO A 819 22.78 20.09 -28.83
CA PRO A 819 21.84 21.22 -28.66
C PRO A 819 22.53 22.59 -28.46
N PRO A 820 21.79 23.64 -28.07
CA PRO A 820 22.30 24.46 -26.97
C PRO A 820 21.28 24.88 -25.89
N SER A 821 21.90 25.35 -24.81
CA SER A 821 21.43 25.76 -23.49
C SER A 821 20.62 27.06 -23.39
N ARG A 822 20.07 27.25 -22.17
CA ARG A 822 19.69 28.52 -21.51
C ARG A 822 20.48 29.77 -21.99
N GLU A 823 19.81 30.91 -22.17
CA GLU A 823 19.81 32.06 -21.22
C GLU A 823 19.12 33.32 -21.79
N SER A 824 18.65 34.21 -20.90
CA SER A 824 18.14 35.59 -21.18
C SER A 824 16.88 35.70 -22.08
N GLY A 825 16.05 36.76 -21.99
CA GLY A 825 16.03 37.87 -21.04
C GLY A 825 15.30 39.11 -21.58
N ILE A 826 14.13 39.43 -20.99
CA ILE A 826 13.58 40.79 -20.77
C ILE A 826 13.11 41.62 -22.02
N SER A 827 12.04 42.40 -21.79
CA SER A 827 11.52 43.54 -22.59
C SER A 827 10.76 43.24 -23.91
N SER A 828 9.75 44.02 -24.33
CA SER A 828 8.84 44.98 -23.64
C SER A 828 7.87 45.63 -24.66
N ALA A 829 6.57 45.77 -24.33
CA ALA A 829 5.61 46.83 -24.74
C ALA A 829 4.16 46.34 -24.47
N ARG A 830 3.37 46.97 -23.58
CA ARG A 830 2.44 48.11 -23.83
C ARG A 830 1.40 47.84 -24.93
N ALA A 831 0.09 48.07 -24.75
CA ALA A 831 -0.75 48.42 -23.58
C ALA A 831 -2.22 48.01 -23.91
N LEU A 832 -3.15 47.80 -22.97
CA LEU A 832 -4.01 48.82 -22.35
C LEU A 832 -4.91 48.18 -21.26
N ARG A 833 -5.29 48.94 -20.20
CA ARG A 833 -6.36 48.63 -19.21
C ARG A 833 -7.48 49.68 -19.33
N PRO A 834 -8.71 49.45 -18.82
CA PRO A 834 -9.07 49.76 -17.41
C PRO A 834 -9.83 48.61 -16.71
N GLN A 835 -9.44 48.17 -15.50
CA GLN A 835 -9.93 48.57 -14.15
C GLN A 835 -11.26 47.94 -13.67
N TYR A 836 -11.17 47.16 -12.59
CA TYR A 836 -12.25 46.65 -11.71
C TYR A 836 -11.99 47.10 -10.26
N PRO A 837 -13.00 47.17 -9.38
CA PRO A 837 -12.81 47.53 -7.97
C PRO A 837 -12.41 46.34 -7.07
N THR A 838 -11.22 46.45 -6.48
CA THR A 838 -10.78 46.02 -5.13
C THR A 838 -11.37 44.76 -4.46
N SER A 839 -10.49 43.76 -4.25
CA SER A 839 -10.64 42.65 -3.30
C SER A 839 -9.90 42.93 -1.97
N PRO A 840 -10.24 42.26 -0.85
CA PRO A 840 -9.38 42.17 0.32
C PRO A 840 -8.20 41.19 0.10
N THR A 841 -7.25 41.19 1.04
CA THR A 841 -5.84 40.75 0.88
C THR A 841 -5.58 39.22 0.86
N PRO A 842 -4.56 38.75 0.12
CA PRO A 842 -4.11 37.36 0.13
C PRO A 842 -3.07 37.09 1.23
N SER A 843 -3.51 36.65 2.41
CA SER A 843 -2.63 36.05 3.42
C SER A 843 -3.10 34.68 3.92
N THR A 844 -4.38 34.33 3.74
CA THR A 844 -5.00 33.12 4.33
C THR A 844 -5.04 31.89 3.42
N MET A 845 -4.51 31.96 2.19
CA MET A 845 -4.43 30.78 1.28
C MET A 845 -3.06 30.10 1.25
N ARG A 846 -1.98 30.76 1.68
CA ARG A 846 -0.64 30.17 1.63
C ARG A 846 -0.37 29.19 2.76
N GLU A 847 -0.87 29.49 3.95
CA GLU A 847 -0.77 28.63 5.13
C GLU A 847 -1.55 27.31 4.94
N ALA A 848 -2.68 27.37 4.22
CA ALA A 848 -3.47 26.18 3.86
C ALA A 848 -2.80 25.26 2.83
N GLU A 849 -1.89 25.78 1.98
CA GLU A 849 -1.12 24.95 1.02
C GLU A 849 0.13 24.35 1.67
N GLU A 850 0.78 25.05 2.61
CA GLU A 850 1.94 24.55 3.34
C GLU A 850 1.58 23.45 4.36
N GLU A 851 0.43 23.54 5.05
CA GLU A 851 -0.04 22.43 5.93
C GLU A 851 -0.46 21.17 5.16
N VAL A 852 -0.98 21.29 3.93
CA VAL A 852 -1.32 20.13 3.09
C VAL A 852 -0.06 19.40 2.62
N GLN A 853 1.06 20.11 2.42
CA GLN A 853 2.37 19.47 2.18
C GLN A 853 2.96 18.83 3.45
N ALA A 854 2.66 19.36 4.65
CA ALA A 854 3.12 18.75 5.90
C ALA A 854 2.53 17.34 6.14
N VAL A 855 1.30 17.08 5.67
CA VAL A 855 0.69 15.73 5.71
C VAL A 855 1.42 14.74 4.78
N GLN A 856 2.09 15.20 3.73
CA GLN A 856 2.92 14.38 2.84
C GLN A 856 4.39 14.29 3.29
N GLY A 857 4.80 15.03 4.32
CA GLY A 857 6.20 15.21 4.72
C GLY A 857 6.71 14.30 5.83
N ALA A 858 5.87 13.44 6.43
CA ALA A 858 6.20 12.65 7.61
C ALA A 858 6.98 11.34 7.31
N MET A 859 7.99 11.39 6.43
CA MET A 859 9.06 10.39 6.35
C MET A 859 10.42 11.07 6.19
N PRO A 860 11.38 10.87 7.13
CA PRO A 860 12.66 11.56 7.08
C PRO A 860 13.63 10.95 6.05
N ALA A 861 13.67 11.51 4.85
CA ALA A 861 14.75 11.27 3.90
C ALA A 861 15.99 12.11 4.23
N ARG A 862 17.07 11.43 4.68
CA ARG A 862 18.49 11.87 4.72
C ARG A 862 18.87 13.03 5.68
N PHE A 863 19.62 12.67 6.72
CA PHE A 863 20.98 13.23 6.97
C PHE A 863 21.88 12.13 7.59
N ALA A 864 23.20 12.25 7.45
CA ALA A 864 24.11 11.10 7.52
C ALA A 864 25.13 11.12 8.67
N HIS A 865 25.57 9.91 9.04
CA HIS A 865 26.80 9.53 9.76
C HIS A 865 27.03 9.98 11.22
N LYS A 866 27.08 8.99 12.14
CA LYS A 866 28.34 8.30 12.50
C LYS A 866 28.10 6.98 13.27
N SER A 867 29.15 6.17 13.36
CA SER A 867 29.15 4.77 13.81
C SER A 867 29.27 4.57 15.32
N ILE A 868 28.75 3.44 15.82
CA ILE A 868 29.53 2.35 16.46
C ILE A 868 28.69 1.07 16.54
N SER A 869 29.36 -0.08 16.64
CA SER A 869 28.86 -1.43 16.42
C SER A 869 27.93 -2.01 17.48
N GLY A 870 26.89 -2.72 17.02
CA GLY A 870 26.60 -4.09 17.49
C GLY A 870 25.72 -4.28 18.72
N ALA A 871 24.41 -4.26 18.54
CA ALA A 871 23.47 -5.07 19.32
C ALA A 871 22.21 -5.41 18.49
N GLU A 872 21.78 -6.67 18.60
CA GLU A 872 20.42 -7.24 18.43
C GLU A 872 19.50 -6.77 17.28
N ARG A 873 19.25 -7.70 16.35
CA ARG A 873 18.11 -7.64 15.41
C ARG A 873 16.84 -8.10 16.11
N ALA A 874 15.86 -7.21 16.27
CA ALA A 874 14.48 -7.57 16.66
C ALA A 874 13.46 -6.50 16.20
N CYS A 875 13.20 -6.45 14.89
CA CYS A 875 11.91 -6.22 14.22
C CYS A 875 12.13 -6.36 12.70
#